data_AF-A0A917WWT1-F1
#
_entry.id   AF-A0A917WWT1-F1
#
_cell.length_a   1.000
_cell.length_b   1.000
_cell.length_c   1.000
_cell.angle_alpha   90.00
_cell.angle_beta   90.00
_cell.angle_gamma   90.00
#
_symmetry.space_group_name_H-M   'P 1'
#
loop_
_entity.id
_entity.type
_entity.pdbx_description
1 polymer ?
#
loop_
_entity_poly.entity_id
_entity_poly.type
_entity_poly.pdbx_seq_one_letter_code
_entity_poly.pdbx_strand_id
1 'polypeptide(L)'
;MSTAGGFKYAAFISYSRAADGRLAPALQTALQRFGKSWLQRRALRVFRDDANLSANPALWSSIQTALEESAFFVLLASPESARSPWVVREVEHWLASRGPDSLLVAVTDGDLQWDSFTGQFDPTMTNCLPAVLHGAFPDEPRWVDLRAFRAQEQVSTRAPLFRDRVADLAAPLHGRDKDDLIGEDLRQFRRGRRWAIAAVASLAALTVVAAGASVVAVQRAAEAIEQRTEAKRQRDDAVYHRVLAEADHLLTSDASLAAQLDLVAHRMRSDDATYSRLVAAGAGPLSVPLAGHTAAVVSVAFSPDGRTLASSGLESTVRLWQIPATTGPVTSEESSITGHKGRVTTAFSPDGRYLATGDSAGLVRLWTRSSNRWEAAGEPIQAHDGVVGVVAFSPAGPVLASAGTDGTVRLWDVADPARLRQVGAPLTGHEGRVLAVAFDPKGTVLASAGEDGVVRFWNVSDPARSALLAVTPVGHEAAIGSLAYAPDGRTVASAGNDGDVRLWNVADAAHPIAGRVLNGHNGSITAVAYSPDGRIVATAGYDRDIRLWNVTDPSRAIPLGKPLTGHSNVVTDLAFSPDGHRLASSSQDRMVRLWTVPYLTGHADTVLAAAFSPASGLLATASADTTIRLWSLTDPDRPAVVGGPLTGHQEAVNAIAFTADGRVLVSGGDDGTFILWNLADPSSPVPFAAPVPAHDGVSNLVLRPDGRVLATAGADQRIQLWDVADPAHPQPVGAPLAGHTAPVRGLAFSPDGRVLASSGNSPDNSVRLWDVADPRQGRAIGGPLTGHANTVSWVAFSPDGRVLSSVGTDQAVRLWAVADPAHATASGEPGFGHTNEVYTVAYHPDGHTVATAGQDGTIRLWHTADHSLAPLGEPLPADAAGGTAFATYANDAVLVSAGADRVVRLWPMRAADAIRRICESTAELTAEQWRQYVGVEVPYTPPCD
;
A
#
# COMPACT_ATOMS: atom_id res chain seq x y z
N MET A 1 -18.85 -78.51 -41.00
CA MET A 1 -20.05 -79.15 -40.40
C MET A 1 -21.21 -78.80 -41.31
N SER A 2 -21.65 -79.59 -42.28
CA SER A 2 -21.41 -81.01 -42.60
C SER A 2 -20.04 -81.30 -43.22
N THR A 3 -19.28 -82.22 -42.63
CA THR A 3 -18.22 -82.95 -43.34
C THR A 3 -18.92 -84.09 -44.07
N ALA A 4 -18.80 -84.14 -45.40
CA ALA A 4 -19.33 -85.24 -46.20
C ALA A 4 -18.77 -86.56 -45.63
N GLY A 5 -19.66 -87.46 -45.17
CA GLY A 5 -19.27 -88.75 -44.60
C GLY A 5 -19.75 -89.04 -43.17
N GLY A 6 -20.59 -88.22 -42.54
CA GLY A 6 -21.23 -88.57 -41.24
C GLY A 6 -20.32 -88.55 -40.00
N PHE A 7 -19.01 -88.30 -40.16
CA PHE A 7 -18.04 -88.20 -39.07
C PHE A 7 -18.03 -86.80 -38.42
N LYS A 8 -17.88 -86.76 -37.10
CA LYS A 8 -17.81 -85.51 -36.31
C LYS A 8 -16.46 -84.80 -36.47
N TYR A 9 -15.41 -85.56 -36.70
CA TYR A 9 -14.06 -85.06 -36.95
C TYR A 9 -13.58 -85.49 -38.34
N ALA A 10 -12.97 -84.54 -39.06
CA ALA A 10 -12.36 -84.78 -40.36
C ALA A 10 -11.10 -85.65 -40.25
N ALA A 11 -10.34 -85.51 -39.17
CA ALA A 11 -9.18 -86.33 -38.88
C ALA A 11 -8.92 -86.43 -37.37
N PHE A 12 -8.35 -87.55 -36.94
CA PHE A 12 -7.74 -87.78 -35.64
C PHE A 12 -6.21 -87.72 -35.77
N ILE A 13 -5.52 -86.94 -34.95
CA ILE A 13 -4.05 -86.88 -34.95
C ILE A 13 -3.51 -87.67 -33.75
N SER A 14 -2.74 -88.73 -34.04
CA SER A 14 -1.98 -89.51 -33.07
C SER A 14 -0.49 -89.17 -33.15
N TYR A 15 0.16 -88.94 -32.01
CA TYR A 15 1.55 -88.52 -31.94
C TYR A 15 2.16 -88.76 -30.54
N SER A 16 3.48 -88.84 -30.46
CA SER A 16 4.20 -88.76 -29.20
C SER A 16 4.39 -87.29 -28.79
N ARG A 17 3.90 -86.90 -27.62
CA ARG A 17 4.10 -85.54 -27.08
C ARG A 17 5.59 -85.20 -26.91
N ALA A 18 6.41 -86.19 -26.56
CA ALA A 18 7.85 -86.00 -26.40
C ALA A 18 8.51 -85.60 -27.73
N ALA A 19 8.03 -86.13 -28.86
CA ALA A 19 8.53 -85.84 -30.19
C ALA A 19 7.88 -84.61 -30.84
N ASP A 20 6.55 -84.51 -30.78
CA ASP A 20 5.76 -83.68 -31.70
C ASP A 20 4.80 -82.71 -30.97
N GLY A 21 4.98 -82.51 -29.66
CA GLY A 21 4.10 -81.68 -28.83
C GLY A 21 3.92 -80.23 -29.29
N ARG A 22 4.85 -79.68 -30.08
CA ARG A 22 4.73 -78.36 -30.71
C ARG A 22 4.15 -78.39 -32.12
N LEU A 23 4.55 -79.38 -32.92
CA LEU A 23 4.14 -79.48 -34.32
C LEU A 23 2.66 -79.90 -34.45
N ALA A 24 2.18 -80.84 -33.61
CA ALA A 24 0.80 -81.31 -33.61
C ALA A 24 -0.26 -80.19 -33.42
N PRO A 25 -0.17 -79.27 -32.43
CA PRO A 25 -1.12 -78.14 -32.32
C PRO A 25 -1.06 -77.16 -33.49
N ALA A 26 0.14 -76.92 -34.04
CA ALA A 26 0.31 -76.02 -35.18
C ALA A 26 -0.34 -76.61 -36.44
N LEU A 27 -0.11 -77.90 -36.71
CA LEU A 27 -0.75 -78.64 -37.79
C LEU A 27 -2.27 -78.66 -37.64
N GLN A 28 -2.79 -78.93 -36.43
CA GLN A 28 -4.24 -78.89 -36.16
C GLN A 28 -4.81 -77.50 -36.48
N THR A 29 -4.17 -76.42 -36.02
CA THR A 29 -4.63 -75.04 -36.28
C THR A 29 -4.58 -74.69 -37.75
N ALA A 30 -3.56 -75.15 -38.46
CA ALA A 30 -3.39 -74.93 -39.89
C ALA A 30 -4.51 -75.62 -40.68
N LEU A 31 -4.75 -76.92 -40.45
CA LEU A 31 -5.84 -77.68 -41.07
C LEU A 31 -7.21 -77.07 -40.78
N GLN A 32 -7.44 -76.56 -39.56
CA GLN A 32 -8.71 -75.94 -39.19
C GLN A 32 -8.94 -74.56 -39.84
N ARG A 33 -7.90 -73.87 -40.33
CA ARG A 33 -8.00 -72.52 -40.92
C ARG A 33 -7.84 -72.48 -42.44
N PHE A 34 -7.20 -73.49 -43.03
CA PHE A 34 -6.91 -73.51 -44.46
C PHE A 34 -8.19 -73.55 -45.30
N GLY A 35 -8.29 -72.71 -46.33
CA GLY A 35 -9.49 -72.64 -47.18
C GLY A 35 -10.72 -71.95 -46.55
N LYS A 36 -10.53 -71.11 -45.52
CA LYS A 36 -11.62 -70.42 -44.81
C LYS A 36 -12.19 -69.23 -45.60
N SER A 37 -13.52 -69.16 -45.70
CA SER A 37 -14.25 -67.95 -46.11
C SER A 37 -14.35 -66.93 -44.97
N TRP A 38 -14.35 -65.62 -45.27
CA TRP A 38 -14.46 -64.54 -44.26
C TRP A 38 -15.64 -64.70 -43.29
N LEU A 39 -16.72 -65.39 -43.71
CA LEU A 39 -17.92 -65.61 -42.89
C LEU A 39 -17.85 -66.84 -41.96
N GLN A 40 -16.87 -67.75 -42.09
CA GLN A 40 -16.80 -68.98 -41.29
C GLN A 40 -15.75 -68.94 -40.17
N ARG A 41 -16.01 -69.58 -39.02
CA ARG A 41 -15.03 -69.63 -37.92
C ARG A 41 -13.88 -70.61 -38.17
N ARG A 42 -14.12 -71.80 -38.76
CA ARG A 42 -13.13 -72.85 -39.09
C ARG A 42 -13.53 -73.59 -40.37
N ALA A 43 -12.55 -74.07 -41.13
CA ALA A 43 -12.73 -74.82 -42.37
C ALA A 43 -12.91 -76.34 -42.12
N LEU A 44 -12.03 -76.94 -41.32
CA LEU A 44 -12.12 -78.36 -40.87
C LEU A 44 -12.25 -78.46 -39.35
N ARG A 45 -12.70 -79.62 -38.87
CA ARG A 45 -12.72 -79.97 -37.44
C ARG A 45 -11.84 -81.19 -37.22
N VAL A 46 -10.67 -80.99 -36.61
CA VAL A 46 -9.63 -82.02 -36.43
C VAL A 46 -9.47 -82.30 -34.94
N PHE A 47 -9.58 -83.57 -34.54
CA PHE A 47 -9.31 -84.04 -33.18
C PHE A 47 -7.82 -84.37 -33.03
N ARG A 48 -7.29 -84.17 -31.83
CA ARG A 48 -5.90 -84.45 -31.48
C ARG A 48 -5.91 -85.02 -30.07
N ASP A 49 -5.33 -86.20 -29.87
CA ASP A 49 -5.21 -86.74 -28.52
C ASP A 49 -4.19 -85.92 -27.71
N ASP A 50 -4.56 -85.50 -26.50
CA ASP A 50 -3.68 -84.76 -25.61
C ASP A 50 -3.42 -85.68 -24.42
N ALA A 51 -2.42 -86.56 -24.57
CA ALA A 51 -2.06 -87.64 -23.65
C ALA A 51 -1.48 -87.13 -22.31
N ASN A 52 -2.16 -86.21 -21.63
CA ASN A 52 -1.93 -85.82 -20.24
C ASN A 52 -2.77 -86.72 -19.32
N LEU A 53 -2.54 -88.02 -19.47
CA LEU A 53 -3.53 -89.07 -19.24
C LEU A 53 -3.10 -90.12 -18.20
N SER A 54 -2.37 -89.71 -17.18
CA SER A 54 -1.86 -90.59 -16.13
C SER A 54 -2.77 -90.70 -14.89
N ALA A 55 -4.04 -90.31 -14.94
CA ALA A 55 -4.86 -90.29 -13.71
C ALA A 55 -6.35 -90.67 -13.82
N ASN A 56 -6.88 -91.12 -14.96
CA ASN A 56 -8.32 -91.44 -15.06
C ASN A 56 -8.61 -92.73 -15.86
N PRO A 57 -9.09 -93.82 -15.22
CA PRO A 57 -9.41 -95.10 -15.89
C PRO A 57 -10.49 -95.00 -16.98
N ALA A 58 -11.31 -93.94 -16.98
CA ALA A 58 -12.42 -93.74 -17.91
C ALA A 58 -12.03 -93.04 -19.24
N LEU A 59 -10.76 -92.73 -19.49
CA LEU A 59 -10.39 -91.89 -20.64
C LEU A 59 -10.12 -92.66 -21.94
N TRP A 60 -9.76 -93.94 -21.90
CA TRP A 60 -9.59 -94.73 -23.11
C TRP A 60 -10.90 -94.80 -23.93
N SER A 61 -12.06 -94.88 -23.28
CA SER A 61 -13.34 -94.86 -24.00
C SER A 61 -13.58 -93.56 -24.76
N SER A 62 -13.07 -92.41 -24.26
CA SER A 62 -13.21 -91.13 -24.97
C SER A 62 -12.31 -91.02 -26.21
N ILE A 63 -11.08 -91.55 -26.14
CA ILE A 63 -10.18 -91.66 -27.29
C ILE A 63 -10.77 -92.65 -28.30
N GLN A 64 -11.28 -93.78 -27.83
CA GLN A 64 -11.92 -94.78 -28.67
C GLN A 64 -13.13 -94.18 -29.42
N THR A 65 -14.02 -93.46 -28.72
CA THR A 65 -15.12 -92.74 -29.37
C THR A 65 -14.60 -91.71 -30.38
N ALA A 66 -13.54 -90.95 -30.07
CA ALA A 66 -12.98 -89.97 -30.99
C ALA A 66 -12.34 -90.63 -32.24
N LEU A 67 -11.73 -91.80 -32.10
CA LEU A 67 -11.25 -92.62 -33.21
C LEU A 67 -12.44 -93.08 -34.07
N GLU A 68 -13.46 -93.66 -33.45
CA GLU A 68 -14.68 -94.11 -34.15
C GLU A 68 -15.45 -92.96 -34.82
N GLU A 69 -15.40 -91.74 -34.27
CA GLU A 69 -16.04 -90.52 -34.81
C GLU A 69 -15.19 -89.75 -35.84
N SER A 70 -13.99 -90.23 -36.19
CA SER A 70 -13.06 -89.58 -37.12
C SER A 70 -13.05 -90.24 -38.50
N ALA A 71 -12.94 -89.43 -39.56
CA ALA A 71 -12.89 -89.94 -40.93
C ALA A 71 -11.51 -90.50 -41.32
N PHE A 72 -10.44 -89.81 -40.93
CA PHE A 72 -9.06 -90.17 -41.22
C PHE A 72 -8.23 -90.26 -39.93
N PHE A 73 -7.20 -91.09 -39.93
CA PHE A 73 -6.20 -91.15 -38.87
C PHE A 73 -4.87 -90.61 -39.39
N VAL A 74 -4.35 -89.57 -38.76
CA VAL A 74 -3.07 -88.95 -39.10
C VAL A 74 -2.05 -89.35 -38.04
N LEU A 75 -1.10 -90.20 -38.42
CA LEU A 75 0.01 -90.60 -37.55
C LEU A 75 1.19 -89.67 -37.75
N LEU A 76 1.63 -88.99 -36.69
CA LEU A 76 2.93 -88.33 -36.68
C LEU A 76 4.02 -89.35 -36.32
N ALA A 77 4.69 -89.84 -37.36
CA ALA A 77 5.66 -90.92 -37.28
C ALA A 77 7.04 -90.40 -36.84
N SER A 78 7.52 -90.91 -35.71
CA SER A 78 8.83 -90.64 -35.12
C SER A 78 9.28 -91.85 -34.27
N PRO A 79 10.58 -92.02 -34.01
CA PRO A 79 11.07 -93.13 -33.19
C PRO A 79 10.49 -93.17 -31.77
N GLU A 80 10.03 -92.04 -31.25
CA GLU A 80 9.34 -91.94 -29.97
C GLU A 80 7.85 -92.28 -30.08
N SER A 81 7.17 -91.91 -31.18
CA SER A 81 5.81 -92.36 -31.49
C SER A 81 5.76 -93.87 -31.67
N ALA A 82 6.74 -94.45 -32.38
CA ALA A 82 6.85 -95.90 -32.60
C ALA A 82 6.96 -96.72 -31.31
N ARG A 83 7.62 -96.16 -30.28
CA ARG A 83 7.85 -96.81 -28.98
C ARG A 83 6.81 -96.43 -27.92
N SER A 84 5.89 -95.52 -28.23
CA SER A 84 4.86 -95.07 -27.28
C SER A 84 3.77 -96.13 -27.15
N PRO A 85 3.54 -96.71 -25.95
CA PRO A 85 2.50 -97.72 -25.77
C PRO A 85 1.10 -97.21 -26.13
N TRP A 86 0.85 -95.91 -26.00
CA TRP A 86 -0.44 -95.28 -26.33
C TRP A 86 -0.64 -95.15 -27.83
N VAL A 87 0.37 -94.66 -28.57
CA VAL A 87 0.30 -94.54 -30.04
C VAL A 87 0.16 -95.92 -30.66
N VAL A 88 0.91 -96.92 -30.18
CA VAL A 88 0.78 -98.31 -30.63
C VAL A 88 -0.65 -98.81 -30.43
N ARG A 89 -1.23 -98.58 -29.25
CA ARG A 89 -2.61 -99.00 -28.93
C ARG A 89 -3.66 -98.31 -29.78
N GLU A 90 -3.50 -97.01 -30.08
CA GLU A 90 -4.39 -96.27 -30.98
C GLU A 90 -4.31 -96.78 -32.42
N VAL A 91 -3.10 -97.07 -32.90
CA VAL A 91 -2.87 -97.64 -34.23
C VAL A 91 -3.46 -99.05 -34.34
N GLU A 92 -3.23 -99.91 -33.35
CA GLU A 92 -3.84 -101.25 -33.28
C GLU A 92 -5.37 -101.17 -33.33
N HIS A 93 -5.96 -100.26 -32.56
CA HIS A 93 -7.40 -100.06 -32.55
C HIS A 93 -7.93 -99.55 -33.89
N TRP A 94 -7.20 -98.65 -34.55
CA TRP A 94 -7.58 -98.13 -35.86
C TRP A 94 -7.54 -99.22 -36.94
N LEU A 95 -6.45 -100.00 -36.99
CA LEU A 95 -6.30 -101.08 -37.97
C LEU A 95 -7.39 -102.15 -37.79
N ALA A 96 -7.74 -102.49 -36.54
CA ALA A 96 -8.81 -103.45 -36.26
C ALA A 96 -10.21 -102.95 -36.65
N SER A 97 -10.46 -101.64 -36.62
CA SER A 97 -11.79 -101.07 -36.85
C SER A 97 -12.03 -100.56 -38.27
N ARG A 98 -11.00 -100.02 -38.94
CA ARG A 98 -11.15 -99.33 -40.25
C ARG A 98 -10.10 -99.70 -41.30
N GLY A 99 -9.07 -100.44 -40.92
CA GLY A 99 -7.98 -100.80 -41.83
C GLY A 99 -7.07 -99.63 -42.22
N PRO A 100 -6.07 -99.90 -43.09
CA PRO A 100 -4.97 -98.97 -43.39
C PRO A 100 -5.32 -97.82 -44.35
N ASP A 101 -6.35 -97.93 -45.20
CA ASP A 101 -6.59 -96.99 -46.31
C ASP A 101 -6.91 -95.55 -45.89
N SER A 102 -7.41 -95.37 -44.67
CA SER A 102 -7.74 -94.06 -44.09
C SER A 102 -6.66 -93.54 -43.12
N LEU A 103 -5.52 -94.22 -43.06
CA LEU A 103 -4.37 -93.86 -42.24
C LEU A 103 -3.34 -93.08 -43.09
N LEU A 104 -3.12 -91.82 -42.73
CA LEU A 104 -2.14 -90.92 -43.34
C LEU A 104 -0.90 -90.83 -42.46
N VAL A 105 0.26 -91.17 -43.01
CA VAL A 105 1.53 -91.08 -42.30
C VAL A 105 2.16 -89.71 -42.56
N ALA A 106 2.51 -88.98 -41.51
CA ALA A 106 3.31 -87.78 -41.60
C ALA A 106 4.60 -88.00 -40.83
N VAL A 107 5.72 -88.11 -41.55
CA VAL A 107 7.03 -88.40 -40.94
C VAL A 107 7.57 -87.13 -40.33
N THR A 108 7.72 -87.12 -39.01
CA THR A 108 8.23 -85.99 -38.25
C THR A 108 9.68 -86.19 -37.82
N ASP A 109 10.12 -87.44 -37.63
CA ASP A 109 11.53 -87.78 -37.41
C ASP A 109 11.83 -89.26 -37.73
N GLY A 110 13.10 -89.59 -37.80
CA GLY A 110 13.59 -90.94 -38.10
C GLY A 110 13.55 -91.27 -39.59
N ASP A 111 13.88 -92.52 -39.86
CA ASP A 111 14.00 -93.05 -41.21
C ASP A 111 12.82 -93.97 -41.50
N LEU A 112 12.27 -93.80 -42.70
CA LEU A 112 11.15 -94.56 -43.23
C LEU A 112 11.57 -95.12 -44.59
N GLN A 113 11.71 -96.44 -44.69
CA GLN A 113 12.13 -97.09 -45.93
C GLN A 113 11.21 -98.25 -46.27
N TRP A 114 10.51 -98.12 -47.40
CA TRP A 114 9.70 -99.18 -47.98
C TRP A 114 10.58 -100.12 -48.79
N ASP A 115 10.47 -101.43 -48.54
CA ASP A 115 11.08 -102.43 -49.39
C ASP A 115 10.05 -102.93 -50.41
N SER A 116 10.23 -102.50 -51.67
CA SER A 116 9.36 -102.87 -52.78
C SER A 116 9.38 -104.37 -53.11
N PHE A 117 10.40 -105.12 -52.68
CA PHE A 117 10.52 -106.55 -52.98
C PHE A 117 9.74 -107.42 -51.98
N THR A 118 9.72 -107.03 -50.70
CA THR A 118 8.95 -107.73 -49.66
C THR A 118 7.55 -107.15 -49.46
N GLY A 119 7.26 -105.97 -50.02
CA GLY A 119 5.95 -105.32 -49.94
C GLY A 119 5.63 -104.81 -48.53
N GLN A 120 6.65 -104.51 -47.73
CA GLN A 120 6.52 -104.03 -46.36
C GLN A 120 7.62 -103.00 -46.04
N PHE A 121 7.48 -102.28 -44.92
CA PHE A 121 8.57 -101.44 -44.41
C PHE A 121 9.73 -102.29 -43.90
N ASP A 122 10.96 -101.96 -44.31
CA ASP A 122 12.16 -102.67 -43.87
C ASP A 122 12.34 -102.48 -42.36
N PRO A 123 12.25 -103.54 -41.53
CA PRO A 123 12.28 -103.41 -40.07
C PRO A 123 13.67 -103.04 -39.52
N THR A 124 14.73 -103.16 -40.31
CA THR A 124 16.09 -102.77 -39.89
C THR A 124 16.41 -101.31 -40.20
N MET A 125 15.78 -100.75 -41.23
CA MET A 125 16.00 -99.38 -41.69
C MET A 125 14.88 -98.41 -41.28
N THR A 126 13.66 -98.90 -41.06
CA THR A 126 12.52 -98.10 -40.59
C THR A 126 12.48 -98.09 -39.07
N ASN A 127 12.65 -96.91 -38.47
CA ASN A 127 12.64 -96.76 -37.01
C ASN A 127 11.54 -95.82 -36.48
N CYS A 128 10.76 -95.19 -37.36
CA CYS A 128 9.77 -94.17 -36.99
C CYS A 128 8.31 -94.66 -36.96
N LEU A 129 8.05 -95.91 -37.33
CA LEU A 129 6.72 -96.53 -37.27
C LEU A 129 6.64 -97.61 -36.17
N PRO A 130 5.47 -97.73 -35.49
CA PRO A 130 5.16 -98.91 -34.68
C PRO A 130 5.34 -100.21 -35.48
N ALA A 131 5.94 -101.23 -34.87
CA ALA A 131 6.16 -102.53 -35.51
C ALA A 131 4.86 -103.19 -36.03
N VAL A 132 3.70 -102.87 -35.43
CA VAL A 132 2.38 -103.33 -35.87
C VAL A 132 2.04 -102.88 -37.30
N LEU A 133 2.63 -101.78 -37.77
CA LEU A 133 2.42 -101.29 -39.14
C LEU A 133 3.35 -101.95 -40.17
N HIS A 134 4.33 -102.75 -39.73
CA HIS A 134 5.22 -103.47 -40.65
C HIS A 134 4.42 -104.63 -41.26
N GLY A 135 4.02 -104.46 -42.53
CA GLY A 135 3.14 -105.40 -43.24
C GLY A 135 1.64 -105.12 -43.14
N ALA A 136 1.24 -103.98 -42.56
CA ALA A 136 -0.18 -103.60 -42.47
C ALA A 136 -0.75 -103.01 -43.76
N PHE A 137 0.09 -102.53 -44.68
CA PHE A 137 -0.34 -101.89 -45.92
C PHE A 137 -0.19 -102.87 -47.10
N PRO A 138 -1.17 -102.91 -48.04
CA PRO A 138 -1.07 -103.75 -49.23
C PRO A 138 -0.06 -103.21 -50.26
N ASP A 139 0.11 -101.89 -50.32
CA ASP A 139 1.05 -101.15 -51.18
C ASP A 139 1.69 -100.01 -50.38
N GLU A 140 2.74 -99.38 -50.91
CA GLU A 140 3.41 -98.25 -50.24
C GLU A 140 2.41 -97.11 -49.95
N PRO A 141 2.17 -96.75 -48.67
CA PRO A 141 1.19 -95.72 -48.34
C PRO A 141 1.73 -94.32 -48.67
N ARG A 142 0.83 -93.38 -49.01
CA ARG A 142 1.20 -91.98 -49.16
C ARG A 142 1.61 -91.39 -47.81
N TRP A 143 2.82 -90.84 -47.75
CA TRP A 143 3.31 -90.16 -46.56
C TRP A 143 3.82 -88.75 -46.86
N VAL A 144 3.70 -87.85 -45.88
CA VAL A 144 4.12 -86.45 -45.98
C VAL A 144 5.35 -86.21 -45.11
N ASP A 145 6.41 -85.66 -45.68
CA ASP A 145 7.62 -85.29 -44.94
C ASP A 145 7.44 -83.95 -44.21
N LEU A 146 7.41 -84.01 -42.89
CA LEU A 146 7.35 -82.85 -41.99
C LEU A 146 8.62 -82.67 -41.15
N ARG A 147 9.69 -83.44 -41.41
CA ARG A 147 10.93 -83.43 -40.61
C ARG A 147 11.55 -82.04 -40.50
N ALA A 148 11.52 -81.28 -41.59
CA ALA A 148 12.04 -79.90 -41.65
C ALA A 148 11.35 -78.94 -40.66
N PHE A 149 10.13 -79.23 -40.21
CA PHE A 149 9.33 -78.36 -39.34
C PHE A 149 9.32 -78.81 -37.88
N ARG A 150 9.95 -79.94 -37.53
CA ARG A 150 10.02 -80.43 -36.14
C ARG A 150 10.85 -79.48 -35.25
N ALA A 151 11.90 -78.87 -35.79
CA ALA A 151 12.83 -78.00 -35.05
C ALA A 151 12.74 -76.49 -35.41
N GLN A 152 11.87 -76.08 -36.33
CA GLN A 152 11.74 -74.67 -36.74
C GLN A 152 10.76 -73.88 -35.87
N GLU A 153 11.07 -72.60 -35.63
CA GLU A 153 10.22 -71.66 -34.84
C GLU A 153 8.98 -71.15 -35.59
N GLN A 154 8.96 -71.20 -36.93
CA GLN A 154 7.89 -70.59 -37.74
C GLN A 154 6.99 -71.61 -38.45
N VAL A 155 6.22 -72.35 -37.66
CA VAL A 155 5.19 -73.27 -38.16
C VAL A 155 3.87 -72.51 -38.36
N SER A 156 3.74 -71.74 -39.45
CA SER A 156 2.56 -70.91 -39.75
C SER A 156 2.09 -71.04 -41.20
N THR A 157 0.78 -70.95 -41.46
CA THR A 157 0.19 -70.95 -42.81
C THR A 157 0.63 -69.75 -43.68
N ARG A 158 1.36 -68.79 -43.12
CA ARG A 158 2.00 -67.68 -43.84
C ARG A 158 3.34 -68.07 -44.50
N ALA A 159 3.99 -69.14 -44.03
CA ALA A 159 5.23 -69.63 -44.63
C ALA A 159 4.91 -70.51 -45.87
N PRO A 160 5.46 -70.23 -47.05
CA PRO A 160 5.08 -70.92 -48.28
C PRO A 160 5.27 -72.44 -48.24
N LEU A 161 6.43 -72.90 -47.74
CA LEU A 161 6.76 -74.33 -47.69
C LEU A 161 5.90 -75.11 -46.69
N PHE A 162 5.65 -74.57 -45.50
CA PHE A 162 4.77 -75.23 -44.52
C PHE A 162 3.32 -75.25 -45.01
N ARG A 163 2.85 -74.15 -45.60
CA ARG A 163 1.52 -74.05 -46.22
C ARG A 163 1.32 -75.11 -47.30
N ASP A 164 2.34 -75.32 -48.13
CA ASP A 164 2.33 -76.32 -49.20
C ASP A 164 2.20 -77.75 -48.66
N ARG A 165 2.99 -78.11 -47.63
CA ARG A 165 2.91 -79.44 -46.98
C ARG A 165 1.62 -79.66 -46.20
N VAL A 166 1.07 -78.63 -45.57
CA VAL A 166 -0.26 -78.72 -44.95
C VAL A 166 -1.34 -78.90 -46.01
N ALA A 167 -1.21 -78.26 -47.17
CA ALA A 167 -2.15 -78.46 -48.27
C ALA A 167 -2.11 -79.91 -48.82
N ASP A 168 -0.93 -80.55 -48.88
CA ASP A 168 -0.80 -81.98 -49.21
C ASP A 168 -1.61 -82.87 -48.25
N LEU A 169 -1.56 -82.58 -46.94
CA LEU A 169 -2.30 -83.31 -45.92
C LEU A 169 -3.80 -82.94 -45.88
N ALA A 170 -4.16 -81.71 -46.27
CA ALA A 170 -5.52 -81.20 -46.23
C ALA A 170 -6.35 -81.57 -47.47
N ALA A 171 -5.71 -81.78 -48.63
CA ALA A 171 -6.38 -82.12 -49.87
C ALA A 171 -7.25 -83.38 -49.76
N PRO A 172 -6.75 -84.52 -49.21
CA PRO A 172 -7.60 -85.69 -48.93
C PRO A 172 -8.75 -85.38 -47.97
N LEU A 173 -8.52 -84.56 -46.94
CA LEU A 173 -9.52 -84.20 -45.93
C LEU A 173 -10.64 -83.30 -46.47
N HIS A 174 -10.36 -82.49 -47.49
CA HIS A 174 -11.36 -81.65 -48.17
C HIS A 174 -12.00 -82.33 -49.39
N GLY A 175 -11.41 -83.41 -49.92
CA GLY A 175 -11.82 -84.03 -51.19
C GLY A 175 -11.64 -83.10 -52.39
N ARG A 176 -10.65 -82.17 -52.34
CA ARG A 176 -10.39 -81.16 -53.37
C ARG A 176 -8.92 -81.15 -53.77
N ASP A 177 -8.65 -80.63 -54.97
CA ASP A 177 -7.28 -80.42 -55.44
C ASP A 177 -6.54 -79.36 -54.62
N LYS A 178 -5.23 -79.54 -54.48
CA LYS A 178 -4.33 -78.69 -53.71
C LYS A 178 -4.29 -77.25 -54.23
N ASP A 179 -4.27 -77.05 -55.54
CA ASP A 179 -4.05 -75.74 -56.15
C ASP A 179 -5.25 -74.81 -56.00
N ASP A 180 -6.47 -75.37 -56.09
CA ASP A 180 -7.73 -74.65 -55.88
C ASP A 180 -7.84 -74.09 -54.45
N LEU A 181 -7.39 -74.85 -53.46
CA LEU A 181 -7.40 -74.42 -52.05
C LEU A 181 -6.44 -73.26 -51.79
N ILE A 182 -5.30 -73.20 -52.49
CA ILE A 182 -4.31 -72.12 -52.33
C ILE A 182 -4.80 -70.81 -52.98
N GLY A 183 -5.43 -70.89 -54.16
CA GLY A 183 -5.85 -69.71 -54.93
C GLY A 183 -6.93 -68.85 -54.26
N GLU A 184 -7.91 -69.46 -53.58
CA GLU A 184 -9.03 -68.74 -52.97
C GLU A 184 -8.59 -67.88 -51.78
N ASP A 185 -7.69 -68.39 -50.94
CA ASP A 185 -7.20 -67.71 -49.74
C ASP A 185 -6.38 -66.44 -50.08
N LEU A 186 -5.71 -66.40 -51.24
CA LEU A 186 -4.97 -65.22 -51.72
C LEU A 186 -5.88 -64.07 -52.19
N ARG A 187 -7.05 -64.38 -52.76
CA ARG A 187 -8.00 -63.35 -53.26
C ARG A 187 -8.65 -62.58 -52.11
N GLN A 188 -8.97 -63.25 -51.02
CA GLN A 188 -9.65 -62.62 -49.88
C GLN A 188 -8.74 -61.65 -49.10
N PHE A 189 -7.43 -61.90 -49.04
CA PHE A 189 -6.48 -61.02 -48.35
C PHE A 189 -6.32 -59.64 -49.02
N ARG A 190 -6.44 -59.54 -50.34
CA ARG A 190 -6.21 -58.27 -51.09
C ARG A 190 -7.35 -57.26 -50.94
N ARG A 191 -8.60 -57.69 -50.78
CA ARG A 191 -9.77 -56.79 -50.66
C ARG A 191 -9.81 -56.05 -49.32
N GLY A 192 -9.44 -56.69 -48.21
CA GLY A 192 -9.45 -56.04 -46.89
C GLY A 192 -8.43 -54.90 -46.74
N ARG A 193 -7.27 -55.00 -47.41
CA ARG A 193 -6.18 -54.02 -47.26
C ARG A 193 -6.47 -52.67 -47.90
N ARG A 194 -7.23 -52.62 -48.99
CA ARG A 194 -7.52 -51.37 -49.72
C ARG A 194 -8.48 -50.44 -48.97
N TRP A 195 -9.51 -51.01 -48.33
CA TRP A 195 -10.49 -50.24 -47.56
C TRP A 195 -9.90 -49.63 -46.29
N ALA A 196 -8.97 -50.32 -45.63
CA ALA A 196 -8.29 -49.81 -44.45
C ALA A 196 -7.44 -48.56 -44.74
N ILE A 197 -6.72 -48.53 -45.87
CA ILE A 197 -5.82 -47.43 -46.22
C ILE A 197 -6.60 -46.15 -46.56
N ALA A 198 -7.70 -46.25 -47.31
CA ALA A 198 -8.51 -45.10 -47.68
C ALA A 198 -9.15 -44.41 -46.46
N ALA A 199 -9.62 -45.19 -45.47
CA ALA A 199 -10.17 -44.64 -44.23
C ALA A 199 -9.12 -43.88 -43.41
N VAL A 200 -7.89 -44.42 -43.30
CA VAL A 200 -6.79 -43.77 -42.56
C VAL A 200 -6.37 -42.45 -43.20
N ALA A 201 -6.28 -42.38 -44.53
CA ALA A 201 -5.90 -41.14 -45.22
C ALA A 201 -6.92 -40.01 -45.02
N SER A 202 -8.22 -40.31 -45.09
CA SER A 202 -9.28 -39.32 -44.85
C SER A 202 -9.30 -38.83 -43.39
N LEU A 203 -9.10 -39.74 -42.42
CA LEU A 203 -8.96 -39.36 -41.01
C LEU A 203 -7.73 -38.47 -40.78
N ALA A 204 -6.59 -38.79 -41.39
CA ALA A 204 -5.38 -37.99 -41.30
C ALA A 204 -5.58 -36.56 -41.86
N ALA A 205 -6.22 -36.43 -43.04
CA ALA A 205 -6.51 -35.12 -43.63
C ALA A 205 -7.44 -34.28 -42.74
N LEU A 206 -8.49 -34.88 -42.18
CA LEU A 206 -9.39 -34.19 -41.24
C LEU A 206 -8.67 -33.77 -39.96
N THR A 207 -7.77 -34.59 -39.43
CA THR A 207 -6.97 -34.21 -38.25
C THR A 207 -6.05 -33.03 -38.54
N VAL A 208 -5.46 -32.91 -39.73
CA VAL A 208 -4.62 -31.77 -40.11
C VAL A 208 -5.45 -30.48 -40.24
N VAL A 209 -6.64 -30.55 -40.86
CA VAL A 209 -7.54 -29.38 -40.97
C VAL A 209 -8.05 -28.96 -39.58
N ALA A 210 -8.44 -29.92 -38.74
CA ALA A 210 -8.87 -29.64 -37.38
C ALA A 210 -7.74 -29.03 -36.53
N ALA A 211 -6.51 -29.53 -36.67
CA ALA A 211 -5.33 -28.96 -36.01
C ALA A 211 -5.05 -27.53 -36.50
N GLY A 212 -5.09 -27.29 -37.82
CA GLY A 212 -4.91 -25.95 -38.39
C GLY A 212 -5.98 -24.96 -37.93
N ALA A 213 -7.25 -25.36 -37.92
CA ALA A 213 -8.35 -24.53 -37.40
C ALA A 213 -8.20 -24.25 -35.90
N SER A 214 -7.74 -25.23 -35.12
CA SER A 214 -7.47 -25.07 -33.69
C SER A 214 -6.35 -24.06 -33.44
N VAL A 215 -5.26 -24.11 -34.22
CA VAL A 215 -4.16 -23.13 -34.13
C VAL A 215 -4.65 -21.72 -34.43
N VAL A 216 -5.43 -21.53 -35.50
CA VAL A 216 -6.00 -20.22 -35.85
C VAL A 216 -6.97 -19.72 -34.78
N ALA A 217 -7.80 -20.60 -34.19
CA ALA A 217 -8.69 -20.23 -33.09
C ALA A 217 -7.92 -19.78 -31.84
N VAL A 218 -6.82 -20.47 -31.49
CA VAL A 218 -5.95 -20.08 -30.37
C VAL A 218 -5.26 -18.75 -30.63
N GLN A 219 -4.75 -18.52 -31.84
CA GLN A 219 -4.14 -17.23 -32.21
C GLN A 219 -5.12 -16.07 -32.10
N ARG A 220 -6.34 -16.22 -32.64
CA ARG A 220 -7.39 -15.19 -32.52
C ARG A 220 -7.83 -14.96 -31.08
N ALA A 221 -7.88 -16.02 -30.27
CA ALA A 221 -8.18 -15.89 -28.84
C ALA A 221 -7.06 -15.11 -28.12
N ALA A 222 -5.79 -15.34 -28.45
CA ALA A 222 -4.66 -14.60 -27.90
C ALA A 222 -4.70 -13.12 -28.29
N GLU A 223 -4.93 -12.80 -29.57
CA GLU A 223 -5.10 -11.43 -30.06
C GLU A 223 -6.28 -10.72 -29.38
N ALA A 224 -7.41 -11.40 -29.19
CA ALA A 224 -8.57 -10.83 -28.49
C ALA A 224 -8.30 -10.58 -26.99
N ILE A 225 -7.49 -11.44 -26.34
CA ILE A 225 -7.05 -11.22 -24.96
C ILE A 225 -6.11 -10.02 -24.89
N GLU A 226 -5.17 -9.90 -25.81
CA GLU A 226 -4.24 -8.77 -25.88
C GLU A 226 -5.00 -7.45 -26.11
N GLN A 227 -5.89 -7.40 -27.10
CA GLN A 227 -6.76 -6.24 -27.36
C GLN A 227 -7.63 -5.89 -26.14
N ARG A 228 -8.18 -6.89 -25.45
CA ARG A 228 -8.97 -6.66 -24.23
C ARG A 228 -8.10 -6.11 -23.09
N THR A 229 -6.86 -6.56 -22.98
CA THR A 229 -5.92 -6.12 -21.94
C THR A 229 -5.46 -4.69 -22.21
N GLU A 230 -5.16 -4.36 -23.46
CA GLU A 230 -4.80 -3.01 -23.87
C GLU A 230 -5.99 -2.04 -23.74
N ALA A 231 -7.19 -2.45 -24.14
CA ALA A 231 -8.39 -1.64 -23.95
C ALA A 231 -8.69 -1.38 -22.46
N LYS A 232 -8.42 -2.36 -21.58
CA LYS A 232 -8.51 -2.16 -20.13
C LYS A 232 -7.45 -1.17 -19.65
N ARG A 233 -6.20 -1.31 -20.08
CA ARG A 233 -5.11 -0.38 -19.72
C ARG A 233 -5.44 1.04 -20.13
N GLN A 234 -5.84 1.27 -21.38
CA GLN A 234 -6.22 2.61 -21.88
C GLN A 234 -7.39 3.21 -21.11
N ARG A 235 -8.38 2.39 -20.76
CA ARG A 235 -9.49 2.81 -19.90
C ARG A 235 -9.00 3.20 -18.51
N ASP A 236 -8.17 2.36 -17.90
CA ASP A 236 -7.67 2.57 -16.53
C ASP A 236 -6.77 3.83 -16.47
N ASP A 237 -5.94 4.07 -17.49
CA ASP A 237 -5.15 5.29 -17.66
C ASP A 237 -6.05 6.53 -17.81
N ALA A 238 -7.12 6.44 -18.61
CA ALA A 238 -8.06 7.55 -18.78
C ALA A 238 -8.82 7.87 -17.50
N VAL A 239 -9.23 6.85 -16.72
CA VAL A 239 -9.85 7.05 -15.41
C VAL A 239 -8.84 7.65 -14.43
N TYR A 240 -7.61 7.16 -14.40
CA TYR A 240 -6.53 7.67 -13.55
C TYR A 240 -6.31 9.17 -13.76
N HIS A 241 -6.16 9.63 -15.01
CA HIS A 241 -5.96 11.04 -15.31
C HIS A 241 -7.19 11.91 -14.99
N ARG A 242 -8.39 11.36 -15.13
CA ARG A 242 -9.62 12.04 -14.70
C ARG A 242 -9.65 12.24 -13.19
N VAL A 243 -9.32 11.20 -12.41
CA VAL A 243 -9.29 11.26 -10.94
C VAL A 243 -8.30 12.33 -10.47
N LEU A 244 -7.10 12.39 -11.05
CA LEU A 244 -6.12 13.43 -10.73
C LEU A 244 -6.62 14.84 -11.07
N ALA A 245 -7.23 15.02 -12.25
CA ALA A 245 -7.76 16.33 -12.64
C ALA A 245 -8.90 16.79 -11.71
N GLU A 246 -9.73 15.87 -11.25
CA GLU A 246 -10.79 16.16 -10.29
C GLU A 246 -10.23 16.46 -8.90
N ALA A 247 -9.21 15.73 -8.46
CA ALA A 247 -8.48 16.04 -7.23
C ALA A 247 -7.94 17.48 -7.27
N ASP A 248 -7.27 17.86 -8.37
CA ASP A 248 -6.73 19.21 -8.57
C ASP A 248 -7.81 20.29 -8.56
N HIS A 249 -8.97 20.03 -9.17
CA HIS A 249 -10.12 20.93 -9.15
C HIS A 249 -10.68 21.11 -7.72
N LEU A 250 -10.68 20.05 -6.93
CA LEU A 250 -11.19 20.06 -5.56
C LEU A 250 -10.23 20.67 -4.54
N LEU A 251 -8.92 20.78 -4.82
CA LEU A 251 -7.94 21.37 -3.88
C LEU A 251 -8.33 22.75 -3.34
N THR A 252 -9.10 23.54 -4.10
CA THR A 252 -9.53 24.89 -3.71
C THR A 252 -10.94 24.93 -3.09
N SER A 253 -11.70 23.84 -3.13
CA SER A 253 -13.10 23.81 -2.67
C SER A 253 -13.38 22.76 -1.59
N ASP A 254 -12.71 21.61 -1.63
CA ASP A 254 -12.69 20.60 -0.58
C ASP A 254 -11.36 19.81 -0.62
N ALA A 255 -10.37 20.31 0.11
CA ALA A 255 -9.05 19.68 0.19
C ALA A 255 -9.09 18.26 0.79
N SER A 256 -10.09 17.96 1.62
CA SER A 256 -10.25 16.63 2.25
C SER A 256 -10.71 15.59 1.24
N LEU A 257 -11.63 15.97 0.36
CA LEU A 257 -12.08 15.12 -0.74
C LEU A 257 -10.99 14.96 -1.81
N ALA A 258 -10.23 16.02 -2.12
CA ALA A 258 -9.08 15.95 -3.01
C ALA A 258 -8.05 14.92 -2.52
N ALA A 259 -7.71 14.94 -1.23
CA ALA A 259 -6.79 13.97 -0.62
C ALA A 259 -7.27 12.50 -0.75
N GLN A 260 -8.58 12.27 -0.62
CA GLN A 260 -9.17 10.95 -0.86
C GLN A 260 -9.08 10.52 -2.33
N LEU A 261 -9.21 11.45 -3.28
CA LEU A 261 -9.01 11.14 -4.71
C LEU A 261 -7.55 10.91 -5.07
N ASP A 262 -6.61 11.66 -4.47
CA ASP A 262 -5.17 11.39 -4.62
C ASP A 262 -4.82 9.98 -4.10
N LEU A 263 -5.47 9.53 -3.01
CA LEU A 263 -5.37 8.16 -2.50
C LEU A 263 -5.91 7.11 -3.47
N VAL A 264 -7.06 7.38 -4.10
CA VAL A 264 -7.60 6.50 -5.16
C VAL A 264 -6.63 6.42 -6.33
N ALA A 265 -6.11 7.57 -6.80
CA ALA A 265 -5.12 7.61 -7.89
C ALA A 265 -3.87 6.79 -7.54
N HIS A 266 -3.35 6.91 -6.32
CA HIS A 266 -2.20 6.13 -5.85
C HIS A 266 -2.47 4.62 -5.82
N ARG A 267 -3.67 4.20 -5.42
CA ARG A 267 -4.08 2.77 -5.44
C ARG A 267 -4.27 2.23 -6.85
N MET A 268 -4.70 3.08 -7.78
CA MET A 268 -4.79 2.72 -9.20
C MET A 268 -3.39 2.55 -9.81
N ARG A 269 -2.48 3.49 -9.49
CA ARG A 269 -1.09 3.48 -9.96
C ARG A 269 -0.18 4.16 -8.93
N SER A 270 0.69 3.37 -8.31
CA SER A 270 1.68 3.88 -7.36
C SER A 270 2.93 4.32 -8.13
N ASP A 271 3.14 5.63 -8.22
CA ASP A 271 4.28 6.28 -8.89
C ASP A 271 4.74 7.51 -8.08
N ASP A 272 5.87 8.12 -8.47
CA ASP A 272 6.47 9.26 -7.75
C ASP A 272 5.53 10.48 -7.68
N ALA A 273 4.71 10.67 -8.72
CA ALA A 273 3.74 11.76 -8.79
C ALA A 273 2.64 11.59 -7.74
N THR A 274 2.01 10.42 -7.65
CA THR A 274 1.01 10.13 -6.62
C THR A 274 1.61 10.08 -5.22
N TYR A 275 2.85 9.61 -5.08
CA TYR A 275 3.55 9.62 -3.79
C TYR A 275 3.73 11.05 -3.23
N SER A 276 4.28 11.98 -4.02
CA SER A 276 4.47 13.37 -3.57
C SER A 276 3.15 14.06 -3.20
N ARG A 277 2.06 13.77 -3.94
CA ARG A 277 0.70 14.23 -3.63
C ARG A 277 0.19 13.70 -2.29
N LEU A 278 0.40 12.42 -2.00
CA LEU A 278 0.03 11.83 -0.70
C LEU A 278 0.81 12.46 0.46
N VAL A 279 2.12 12.65 0.30
CA VAL A 279 2.96 13.30 1.32
C VAL A 279 2.46 14.72 1.59
N ALA A 280 2.17 15.49 0.53
CA ALA A 280 1.64 16.84 0.66
C ALA A 280 0.26 16.88 1.33
N ALA A 281 -0.67 16.01 0.91
CA ALA A 281 -2.00 15.91 1.48
C ALA A 281 -1.96 15.50 2.96
N GLY A 282 -1.14 14.51 3.32
CA GLY A 282 -0.98 14.01 4.70
C GLY A 282 -0.25 14.97 5.65
N ALA A 283 0.43 16.00 5.13
CA ALA A 283 1.04 17.06 5.93
C ALA A 283 0.10 18.26 6.15
N GLY A 284 -0.93 18.40 5.31
CA GLY A 284 -1.86 19.52 5.33
C GLY A 284 -3.00 19.37 6.34
N PRO A 285 -3.73 20.45 6.63
CA PRO A 285 -4.97 20.39 7.40
C PRO A 285 -6.07 19.70 6.59
N LEU A 286 -6.68 18.67 7.17
CA LEU A 286 -7.76 17.87 6.60
C LEU A 286 -8.96 17.86 7.54
N SER A 287 -10.14 17.49 7.06
CA SER A 287 -11.37 17.49 7.86
C SER A 287 -12.26 16.27 7.69
N VAL A 288 -12.86 15.88 8.82
CA VAL A 288 -13.95 14.91 8.86
C VAL A 288 -15.28 15.65 8.93
N PRO A 289 -16.17 15.51 7.93
CA PRO A 289 -17.54 16.01 8.01
C PRO A 289 -18.40 15.17 8.98
N LEU A 290 -19.03 15.84 9.94
CA LEU A 290 -19.93 15.25 10.93
C LEU A 290 -21.39 15.50 10.50
N ALA A 291 -21.97 14.53 9.78
CA ALA A 291 -23.33 14.59 9.28
C ALA A 291 -24.35 14.24 10.37
N GLY A 292 -25.47 14.97 10.44
CA GLY A 292 -26.59 14.59 11.30
C GLY A 292 -27.64 15.68 11.47
N HIS A 293 -27.23 16.95 11.47
CA HIS A 293 -28.16 18.08 11.56
C HIS A 293 -29.02 18.18 10.29
N THR A 294 -30.30 18.48 10.50
CA THR A 294 -31.33 18.62 9.46
C THR A 294 -31.51 20.08 9.01
N ALA A 295 -31.00 21.03 9.80
CA ALA A 295 -31.03 22.46 9.54
C ALA A 295 -29.64 23.11 9.82
N ALA A 296 -29.51 24.40 9.53
CA ALA A 296 -28.25 25.13 9.68
C ALA A 296 -27.69 24.99 11.10
N VAL A 297 -26.40 24.70 11.22
CA VAL A 297 -25.68 24.65 12.49
C VAL A 297 -25.15 26.05 12.78
N VAL A 298 -25.29 26.48 14.02
CA VAL A 298 -25.11 27.88 14.42
C VAL A 298 -24.05 28.03 15.50
N SER A 299 -23.82 27.01 16.31
CA SER A 299 -22.84 27.09 17.39
C SER A 299 -22.17 25.74 17.63
N VAL A 300 -20.89 25.78 17.99
CA VAL A 300 -20.08 24.61 18.37
C VAL A 300 -19.25 24.90 19.61
N ALA A 301 -19.10 23.91 20.49
CA ALA A 301 -18.28 24.04 21.69
C ALA A 301 -17.64 22.70 22.07
N PHE A 302 -16.35 22.70 22.38
CA PHE A 302 -15.68 21.55 22.97
C PHE A 302 -15.88 21.51 24.49
N SER A 303 -15.97 20.31 25.05
CA SER A 303 -15.79 20.09 26.48
C SER A 303 -14.33 20.39 26.87
N PRO A 304 -14.06 20.81 28.12
CA PRO A 304 -12.70 21.13 28.57
C PRO A 304 -11.69 19.98 28.49
N ASP A 305 -12.17 18.73 28.46
CA ASP A 305 -11.33 17.55 28.26
C ASP A 305 -11.10 17.19 26.78
N GLY A 306 -11.74 17.92 25.85
CA GLY A 306 -11.66 17.72 24.40
C GLY A 306 -12.36 16.46 23.88
N ARG A 307 -13.03 15.68 24.74
CA ARG A 307 -13.64 14.39 24.38
C ARG A 307 -15.07 14.50 23.87
N THR A 308 -15.76 15.59 24.15
CA THR A 308 -17.12 15.83 23.68
C THR A 308 -17.17 17.14 22.91
N LEU A 309 -17.73 17.11 21.70
CA LEU A 309 -18.08 18.31 20.93
C LEU A 309 -19.59 18.46 20.96
N ALA A 310 -20.09 19.62 21.36
CA ALA A 310 -21.50 19.97 21.24
C ALA A 310 -21.71 20.83 19.99
N SER A 311 -22.77 20.54 19.23
CA SER A 311 -23.20 21.38 18.13
C SER A 311 -24.70 21.63 18.14
N SER A 312 -25.09 22.88 17.95
CA SER A 312 -26.47 23.33 18.01
C SER A 312 -26.82 24.24 16.84
N GLY A 313 -28.09 24.26 16.45
CA GLY A 313 -28.52 24.91 15.22
C GLY A 313 -29.96 25.40 15.25
N LEU A 314 -30.55 25.53 14.05
CA LEU A 314 -31.95 25.91 13.88
C LEU A 314 -32.92 24.74 14.12
N GLU A 315 -32.41 23.51 14.25
CA GLU A 315 -33.22 22.30 14.46
C GLU A 315 -33.77 22.17 15.89
N SER A 316 -33.59 23.18 16.76
CA SER A 316 -34.06 23.18 18.15
C SER A 316 -33.51 22.03 19.02
N THR A 317 -32.40 21.42 18.60
CA THR A 317 -31.69 20.37 19.35
C THR A 317 -30.21 20.73 19.52
N VAL A 318 -29.57 20.07 20.47
CA VAL A 318 -28.10 20.01 20.56
C VAL A 318 -27.66 18.56 20.34
N ARG A 319 -26.71 18.38 19.43
CA ARG A 319 -26.05 17.10 19.15
C ARG A 319 -24.70 17.05 19.83
N LEU A 320 -24.32 15.86 20.25
CA LEU A 320 -23.06 15.61 20.93
C LEU A 320 -22.27 14.57 20.15
N TRP A 321 -20.97 14.82 20.02
CA TRP A 321 -20.04 13.98 19.29
C TRP A 321 -18.92 13.57 20.24
N GLN A 322 -18.65 12.27 20.30
CA GLN A 322 -17.52 11.73 21.04
C GLN A 322 -16.28 11.77 20.16
N ILE A 323 -15.29 12.53 20.64
CA ILE A 323 -14.03 12.77 19.99
C ILE A 323 -12.99 11.84 20.62
N PRO A 324 -12.41 10.89 19.87
CA PRO A 324 -11.44 9.97 20.43
C PRO A 324 -10.18 10.72 20.85
N ALA A 325 -9.65 10.33 22.01
CA ALA A 325 -8.39 10.86 22.54
C ALA A 325 -7.20 10.52 21.63
N THR A 326 -7.29 9.41 20.89
CA THR A 326 -6.33 8.95 19.88
C THR A 326 -6.98 8.97 18.50
N THR A 327 -6.35 8.32 17.51
CA THR A 327 -6.96 8.06 16.20
C THR A 327 -8.14 7.10 16.32
N GLY A 328 -9.19 7.37 15.53
CA GLY A 328 -10.44 6.63 15.55
C GLY A 328 -11.62 7.44 15.01
N PRO A 329 -12.75 6.79 14.70
CA PRO A 329 -13.93 7.48 14.18
C PRO A 329 -14.57 8.35 15.26
N VAL A 330 -14.98 9.55 14.87
CA VAL A 330 -15.88 10.37 15.67
C VAL A 330 -17.27 9.73 15.64
N THR A 331 -17.86 9.50 16.81
CA THR A 331 -19.19 8.90 16.93
C THR A 331 -20.19 9.92 17.47
N SER A 332 -21.43 9.90 16.97
CA SER A 332 -22.51 10.69 17.55
C SER A 332 -23.08 9.99 18.78
N GLU A 333 -23.42 10.75 19.81
CA GLU A 333 -24.22 10.20 20.92
C GLU A 333 -25.66 9.99 20.45
N GLU A 334 -26.27 8.85 20.82
CA GLU A 334 -27.66 8.52 20.45
C GLU A 334 -28.68 9.49 21.06
N SER A 335 -28.34 10.14 22.18
CA SER A 335 -29.25 11.03 22.91
C SER A 335 -28.95 12.49 22.57
N SER A 336 -29.75 13.10 21.70
CA SER A 336 -29.73 14.55 21.50
C SER A 336 -30.48 15.28 22.62
N ILE A 337 -30.02 16.48 22.95
CA ILE A 337 -30.71 17.37 23.87
C ILE A 337 -31.84 18.07 23.10
N THR A 338 -33.06 18.02 23.64
CA THR A 338 -34.28 18.51 22.99
C THR A 338 -35.10 19.39 23.95
N GLY A 339 -36.19 20.01 23.45
CA GLY A 339 -37.07 20.88 24.24
C GLY A 339 -36.80 22.38 24.09
N HIS A 340 -35.94 22.77 23.15
CA HIS A 340 -35.72 24.17 22.77
C HIS A 340 -36.72 24.62 21.71
N LYS A 341 -36.77 25.94 21.48
CA LYS A 341 -37.52 26.53 20.37
C LYS A 341 -36.60 27.38 19.49
N GLY A 342 -36.51 27.04 18.21
CA GLY A 342 -35.77 27.81 17.19
C GLY A 342 -34.25 27.62 17.24
N ARG A 343 -33.52 28.71 16.96
CA ARG A 343 -32.06 28.81 17.05
C ARG A 343 -31.58 28.51 18.46
N VAL A 344 -30.53 27.70 18.58
CA VAL A 344 -29.89 27.33 19.85
C VAL A 344 -28.39 27.67 19.82
N THR A 345 -27.91 28.32 20.88
CA THR A 345 -26.47 28.54 21.19
C THR A 345 -26.06 27.68 22.38
N THR A 346 -24.79 27.27 22.44
CA THR A 346 -24.29 26.30 23.43
C THR A 346 -22.91 26.68 23.97
N ALA A 347 -22.65 26.40 25.26
CA ALA A 347 -21.33 26.56 25.88
C ALA A 347 -21.13 25.57 27.03
N PHE A 348 -19.94 24.97 27.14
CA PHE A 348 -19.58 24.11 28.27
C PHE A 348 -19.09 24.94 29.47
N SER A 349 -19.35 24.45 30.69
CA SER A 349 -18.72 24.98 31.89
C SER A 349 -17.21 24.63 31.92
N PRO A 350 -16.35 25.42 32.58
CA PRO A 350 -14.91 25.18 32.63
C PRO A 350 -14.52 23.84 33.28
N ASP A 351 -15.37 23.28 34.14
CA ASP A 351 -15.21 21.97 34.77
C ASP A 351 -15.79 20.81 33.93
N GLY A 352 -16.45 21.12 32.80
CA GLY A 352 -17.09 20.15 31.91
C GLY A 352 -18.34 19.49 32.48
N ARG A 353 -18.79 19.90 33.68
CA ARG A 353 -19.94 19.28 34.37
C ARG A 353 -21.28 19.71 33.77
N TYR A 354 -21.34 20.92 33.24
CA TYR A 354 -22.57 21.52 32.72
C TYR A 354 -22.42 21.96 31.27
N LEU A 355 -23.54 21.92 30.56
CA LEU A 355 -23.72 22.53 29.25
C LEU A 355 -24.82 23.58 29.37
N ALA A 356 -24.54 24.82 29.02
CA ALA A 356 -25.55 25.87 28.93
C ALA A 356 -26.09 25.98 27.51
N THR A 357 -27.40 26.15 27.38
CA THR A 357 -28.06 26.38 26.09
C THR A 357 -28.97 27.59 26.17
N GLY A 358 -28.92 28.47 25.17
CA GLY A 358 -29.85 29.58 24.98
C GLY A 358 -30.68 29.39 23.71
N ASP A 359 -31.97 29.70 23.72
CA ASP A 359 -32.86 29.50 22.57
C ASP A 359 -33.57 30.77 22.06
N SER A 360 -34.38 30.63 21.00
CA SER A 360 -35.12 31.74 20.39
C SER A 360 -36.34 32.19 21.18
N ALA A 361 -36.74 31.45 22.20
CA ALA A 361 -37.79 31.85 23.13
C ALA A 361 -37.24 32.71 24.28
N GLY A 362 -35.94 32.99 24.31
CA GLY A 362 -35.29 33.75 25.37
C GLY A 362 -34.98 32.93 26.60
N LEU A 363 -35.04 31.60 26.49
CA LEU A 363 -34.80 30.69 27.60
C LEU A 363 -33.34 30.26 27.66
N VAL A 364 -32.77 30.30 28.86
CA VAL A 364 -31.49 29.65 29.16
C VAL A 364 -31.75 28.40 30.00
N ARG A 365 -31.07 27.31 29.66
CA ARG A 365 -31.12 26.01 30.37
C ARG A 365 -29.71 25.52 30.68
N LEU A 366 -29.57 24.82 31.81
CA LEU A 366 -28.39 24.04 32.13
C LEU A 366 -28.69 22.56 32.01
N TRP A 367 -27.73 21.82 31.47
CA TRP A 367 -27.77 20.38 31.32
C TRP A 367 -26.60 19.77 32.08
N THR A 368 -26.84 18.62 32.72
CA THR A 368 -25.81 17.82 33.39
C THR A 368 -25.82 16.42 32.81
N ARG A 369 -24.66 15.76 32.83
CA ARG A 369 -24.53 14.37 32.39
C ARG A 369 -24.79 13.41 33.55
N SER A 370 -25.80 12.57 33.43
CA SER A 370 -26.12 11.47 34.36
C SER A 370 -26.15 10.15 33.58
N SER A 371 -25.33 9.17 33.96
CA SER A 371 -25.38 7.79 33.40
C SER A 371 -25.43 7.74 31.84
N ASN A 372 -24.55 8.49 31.16
CA ASN A 372 -24.47 8.62 29.70
C ASN A 372 -25.64 9.32 28.99
N ARG A 373 -26.50 10.03 29.72
CA ARG A 373 -27.50 10.94 29.13
C ARG A 373 -27.36 12.35 29.67
N TRP A 374 -27.78 13.31 28.86
CA TRP A 374 -27.86 14.70 29.26
C TRP A 374 -29.27 15.01 29.72
N GLU A 375 -29.38 15.50 30.95
CA GLU A 375 -30.65 15.81 31.61
C GLU A 375 -30.62 17.27 32.07
N ALA A 376 -31.80 17.88 32.15
CA ALA A 376 -31.91 19.25 32.64
C ALA A 376 -31.45 19.30 34.11
N ALA A 377 -30.49 20.18 34.41
CA ALA A 377 -29.98 20.36 35.77
C ALA A 377 -30.96 21.16 36.66
N GLY A 378 -31.95 21.82 36.06
CA GLY A 378 -32.95 22.67 36.71
C GLY A 378 -34.03 23.15 35.73
N GLU A 379 -34.90 24.02 36.23
CA GLU A 379 -35.93 24.67 35.40
C GLU A 379 -35.32 25.70 34.43
N PRO A 380 -35.89 25.87 33.22
CA PRO A 380 -35.47 26.93 32.30
C PRO A 380 -35.74 28.31 32.90
N ILE A 381 -34.86 29.27 32.64
CA ILE A 381 -35.04 30.67 33.03
C ILE A 381 -35.41 31.53 31.83
N GLN A 382 -36.36 32.45 32.00
CA GLN A 382 -36.60 33.54 31.04
C GLN A 382 -35.49 34.58 31.20
N ALA A 383 -34.46 34.47 30.37
CA ALA A 383 -33.29 35.32 30.44
C ALA A 383 -33.49 36.64 29.67
N HIS A 384 -34.12 36.59 28.49
CA HIS A 384 -34.28 37.75 27.61
C HIS A 384 -35.68 37.80 26.98
N ASP A 385 -36.13 38.99 26.57
CA ASP A 385 -37.41 39.21 25.87
C ASP A 385 -37.26 39.02 24.35
N GLY A 386 -36.61 37.92 23.95
CA GLY A 386 -36.31 37.60 22.55
C GLY A 386 -35.24 36.53 22.42
N VAL A 387 -34.54 36.46 21.29
CA VAL A 387 -33.55 35.39 21.05
C VAL A 387 -32.34 35.58 21.97
N VAL A 388 -31.92 34.50 22.65
CA VAL A 388 -30.60 34.46 23.28
C VAL A 388 -29.56 34.30 22.18
N GLY A 389 -28.75 35.33 21.96
CA GLY A 389 -27.73 35.40 20.92
C GLY A 389 -26.56 34.47 21.23
N VAL A 390 -26.08 34.51 22.47
CA VAL A 390 -24.87 33.81 22.94
C VAL A 390 -24.96 33.56 24.45
N VAL A 391 -24.32 32.48 24.90
CA VAL A 391 -24.08 32.15 26.31
C VAL A 391 -22.60 31.85 26.53
N ALA A 392 -22.03 32.26 27.66
CA ALA A 392 -20.63 32.00 27.99
C ALA A 392 -20.43 31.85 29.50
N PHE A 393 -19.70 30.82 29.93
CA PHE A 393 -19.33 30.66 31.34
C PHE A 393 -18.08 31.49 31.68
N SER A 394 -18.03 32.00 32.92
CA SER A 394 -16.81 32.59 33.48
C SER A 394 -15.80 31.49 33.81
N PRO A 395 -14.51 31.65 33.44
CA PRO A 395 -13.45 30.73 33.85
C PRO A 395 -13.21 30.69 35.36
N ALA A 396 -13.57 31.75 36.09
CA ALA A 396 -13.15 31.98 37.47
C ALA A 396 -14.13 31.51 38.55
N GLY A 397 -15.33 31.05 38.18
CA GLY A 397 -16.34 30.70 39.16
C GLY A 397 -17.73 30.54 38.56
N PRO A 398 -18.76 30.42 39.41
CA PRO A 398 -20.08 29.97 38.98
C PRO A 398 -20.90 31.14 38.38
N VAL A 399 -20.37 31.82 37.37
CA VAL A 399 -21.10 32.85 36.63
C VAL A 399 -21.30 32.42 35.18
N LEU A 400 -22.52 32.54 34.70
CA LEU A 400 -22.88 32.42 33.29
C LEU A 400 -23.31 33.79 32.77
N ALA A 401 -22.77 34.24 31.65
CA ALA A 401 -23.27 35.39 30.90
C ALA A 401 -24.23 34.92 29.80
N SER A 402 -25.34 35.63 29.63
CA SER A 402 -26.22 35.52 28.47
C SER A 402 -26.40 36.87 27.82
N ALA A 403 -26.44 36.90 26.49
CA ALA A 403 -26.74 38.11 25.74
C ALA A 403 -27.85 37.87 24.72
N GLY A 404 -28.66 38.87 24.45
CA GLY A 404 -29.87 38.69 23.66
C GLY A 404 -30.21 39.82 22.69
N THR A 405 -31.31 39.62 21.97
CA THR A 405 -31.87 40.63 21.05
C THR A 405 -32.43 41.85 21.75
N ASP A 406 -32.58 41.81 23.08
CA ASP A 406 -33.02 42.95 23.90
C ASP A 406 -31.90 43.98 24.15
N GLY A 407 -30.71 43.76 23.60
CA GLY A 407 -29.57 44.67 23.71
C GLY A 407 -28.85 44.63 25.06
N THR A 408 -29.18 43.63 25.90
CA THR A 408 -28.60 43.49 27.23
C THR A 408 -27.70 42.27 27.35
N VAL A 409 -26.73 42.35 28.26
CA VAL A 409 -26.01 41.20 28.78
C VAL A 409 -26.44 40.98 30.23
N ARG A 410 -26.73 39.75 30.62
CA ARG A 410 -27.15 39.38 31.99
C ARG A 410 -26.21 38.33 32.56
N LEU A 411 -25.93 38.45 33.85
CA LEU A 411 -25.07 37.53 34.59
C LEU A 411 -25.92 36.66 35.52
N TRP A 412 -25.59 35.37 35.60
CA TRP A 412 -26.35 34.37 36.34
C TRP A 412 -25.42 33.60 37.27
N ASP A 413 -25.83 33.45 38.53
CA ASP A 413 -25.19 32.54 39.49
C ASP A 413 -25.58 31.10 39.14
N VAL A 414 -24.57 30.26 38.89
CA VAL A 414 -24.72 28.83 38.59
C VAL A 414 -24.28 27.93 39.74
N ALA A 415 -24.05 28.47 40.94
CA ALA A 415 -23.63 27.69 42.11
C ALA A 415 -24.70 26.67 42.53
N ASP A 416 -25.98 27.04 42.34
CA ASP A 416 -27.11 26.12 42.39
C ASP A 416 -27.72 25.98 40.98
N PRO A 417 -27.30 24.97 40.20
CA PRO A 417 -27.75 24.79 38.82
C PRO A 417 -29.25 24.45 38.72
N ALA A 418 -29.89 24.05 39.83
CA ALA A 418 -31.33 23.82 39.87
C ALA A 418 -32.13 25.14 39.88
N ARG A 419 -31.49 26.25 40.29
CA ARG A 419 -32.12 27.56 40.47
C ARG A 419 -31.16 28.69 40.10
N LEU A 420 -30.98 28.90 38.81
CA LEU A 420 -30.26 30.05 38.27
C LEU A 420 -30.84 31.38 38.78
N ARG A 421 -29.98 32.27 39.28
CA ARG A 421 -30.37 33.60 39.75
C ARG A 421 -29.58 34.67 39.03
N GLN A 422 -30.27 35.71 38.56
CA GLN A 422 -29.58 36.86 38.01
C GLN A 422 -28.76 37.55 39.12
N VAL A 423 -27.51 37.90 38.82
CA VAL A 423 -26.61 38.61 39.73
C VAL A 423 -26.38 40.01 39.19
N GLY A 424 -26.70 41.02 40.01
CA GLY A 424 -26.58 42.42 39.61
C GLY A 424 -27.65 42.88 38.59
N ALA A 425 -27.50 44.13 38.16
CA ALA A 425 -28.35 44.71 37.12
C ALA A 425 -27.90 44.22 35.72
N PRO A 426 -28.81 44.16 34.73
CA PRO A 426 -28.42 43.92 33.33
C PRO A 426 -27.38 44.94 32.87
N LEU A 427 -26.38 44.49 32.13
CA LEU A 427 -25.39 45.37 31.50
C LEU A 427 -26.04 45.98 30.25
N THR A 428 -26.27 47.29 30.29
CA THR A 428 -26.98 48.05 29.26
C THR A 428 -26.06 49.06 28.59
N GLY A 429 -26.28 49.32 27.30
CA GLY A 429 -25.55 50.35 26.56
C GLY A 429 -25.34 50.04 25.08
N HIS A 430 -25.57 48.81 24.62
CA HIS A 430 -25.54 48.47 23.20
C HIS A 430 -26.77 49.02 22.45
N GLU A 431 -26.55 49.53 21.23
CA GLU A 431 -27.61 50.00 20.33
C GLU A 431 -27.99 48.91 19.32
N GLY A 432 -28.77 47.92 19.75
CA GLY A 432 -29.18 46.79 18.91
C GLY A 432 -28.90 45.44 19.57
N ARG A 433 -28.89 44.36 18.79
CA ARG A 433 -28.67 43.01 19.33
C ARG A 433 -27.23 42.83 19.79
N VAL A 434 -27.05 42.18 20.95
CA VAL A 434 -25.73 41.71 21.38
C VAL A 434 -25.51 40.30 20.83
N LEU A 435 -24.48 40.14 20.01
CA LEU A 435 -24.23 38.92 19.24
C LEU A 435 -23.10 38.08 19.85
N ALA A 436 -22.15 38.73 20.54
CA ALA A 436 -20.96 38.09 21.08
C ALA A 436 -20.66 38.55 22.51
N VAL A 437 -20.25 37.61 23.36
CA VAL A 437 -19.69 37.87 24.69
C VAL A 437 -18.52 36.93 24.94
N ALA A 438 -17.49 37.42 25.63
CA ALA A 438 -16.34 36.61 26.02
C ALA A 438 -15.77 37.11 27.34
N PHE A 439 -15.50 36.19 28.28
CA PHE A 439 -14.77 36.51 29.51
C PHE A 439 -13.26 36.53 29.22
N ASP A 440 -12.53 37.37 29.95
CA ASP A 440 -11.08 37.24 30.03
C ASP A 440 -10.70 35.93 30.78
N PRO A 441 -9.47 35.42 30.60
CA PRO A 441 -9.05 34.17 31.24
C PRO A 441 -9.13 34.17 32.77
N LYS A 442 -9.08 35.35 33.41
CA LYS A 442 -9.23 35.48 34.87
C LYS A 442 -10.69 35.65 35.33
N GLY A 443 -11.65 35.75 34.41
CA GLY A 443 -13.08 35.95 34.70
C GLY A 443 -13.42 37.26 35.39
N THR A 444 -12.53 38.26 35.32
CA THR A 444 -12.66 39.58 35.96
C THR A 444 -13.21 40.65 35.03
N VAL A 445 -13.07 40.46 33.72
CA VAL A 445 -13.52 41.36 32.66
C VAL A 445 -14.37 40.56 31.66
N LEU A 446 -15.50 41.13 31.26
CA LEU A 446 -16.35 40.62 30.20
C LEU A 446 -16.27 41.58 29.01
N ALA A 447 -16.01 41.07 27.80
CA ALA A 447 -16.19 41.81 26.56
C ALA A 447 -17.55 41.48 25.95
N SER A 448 -18.25 42.48 25.40
CA SER A 448 -19.49 42.29 24.64
C SER A 448 -19.49 43.11 23.35
N ALA A 449 -20.08 42.55 22.29
CA ALA A 449 -20.21 43.21 20.99
C ALA A 449 -21.50 42.79 20.26
N GLY A 450 -21.94 43.63 19.32
CA GLY A 450 -23.21 43.42 18.64
C GLY A 450 -23.41 44.26 17.38
N GLU A 451 -24.67 44.56 17.08
CA GLU A 451 -25.08 45.29 15.86
C GLU A 451 -24.59 46.75 15.80
N ASP A 452 -24.20 47.32 16.94
CA ASP A 452 -23.67 48.69 17.04
C ASP A 452 -22.18 48.83 16.68
N GLY A 453 -21.52 47.72 16.31
CA GLY A 453 -20.17 47.75 15.76
C GLY A 453 -19.06 48.08 16.76
N VAL A 454 -19.35 48.13 18.06
CA VAL A 454 -18.35 48.46 19.10
C VAL A 454 -18.18 47.33 20.10
N VAL A 455 -16.96 47.19 20.64
CA VAL A 455 -16.68 46.27 21.75
C VAL A 455 -16.72 47.06 23.06
N ARG A 456 -17.50 46.57 24.03
CA ARG A 456 -17.56 47.10 25.39
C ARG A 456 -16.87 46.16 26.37
N PHE A 457 -16.10 46.72 27.28
CA PHE A 457 -15.43 46.00 28.35
C PHE A 457 -16.08 46.31 29.69
N TRP A 458 -16.44 45.28 30.44
CA TRP A 458 -17.14 45.39 31.72
C TRP A 458 -16.29 44.78 32.82
N ASN A 459 -16.12 45.48 33.93
CA ASN A 459 -15.59 44.88 35.15
C ASN A 459 -16.69 44.01 35.76
N VAL A 460 -16.40 42.73 35.91
CA VAL A 460 -17.28 41.71 36.48
C VAL A 460 -16.59 40.94 37.61
N SER A 461 -15.50 41.50 38.16
CA SER A 461 -14.78 40.94 39.32
C SER A 461 -15.70 40.75 40.54
N ASP A 462 -16.69 41.64 40.69
CA ASP A 462 -17.88 41.47 41.53
C ASP A 462 -19.11 41.54 40.61
N PRO A 463 -19.67 40.39 40.19
CA PRO A 463 -20.82 40.36 39.27
C PRO A 463 -22.02 41.16 39.78
N ALA A 464 -22.19 41.28 41.11
CA ALA A 464 -23.29 42.05 41.70
C ALA A 464 -23.11 43.56 41.55
N ARG A 465 -21.88 44.03 41.31
CA ARG A 465 -21.50 45.44 41.12
C ARG A 465 -20.70 45.63 39.82
N SER A 466 -21.24 45.06 38.75
CA SER A 466 -20.64 45.16 37.42
C SER A 466 -20.66 46.61 36.91
N ALA A 467 -19.62 47.02 36.19
CA ALA A 467 -19.49 48.39 35.66
C ALA A 467 -18.81 48.42 34.29
N LEU A 468 -19.20 49.36 33.43
CA LEU A 468 -18.52 49.61 32.16
C LEU A 468 -17.12 50.18 32.44
N LEU A 469 -16.08 49.54 31.89
CA LEU A 469 -14.69 50.00 31.95
C LEU A 469 -14.37 50.91 30.77
N ALA A 470 -14.63 50.43 29.56
CA ALA A 470 -14.25 51.09 28.33
C ALA A 470 -15.12 50.64 27.14
N VAL A 471 -15.07 51.45 26.08
CA VAL A 471 -15.58 51.12 24.75
C VAL A 471 -14.41 51.31 23.78
N THR A 472 -14.31 50.46 22.76
CA THR A 472 -13.26 50.60 21.74
C THR A 472 -13.28 51.99 21.09
N PRO A 473 -12.14 52.66 20.94
CA PRO A 473 -12.06 54.03 20.42
C PRO A 473 -12.44 54.13 18.94
N VAL A 474 -12.31 53.05 18.18
CA VAL A 474 -12.72 52.93 16.77
C VAL A 474 -13.55 51.65 16.62
N GLY A 475 -14.85 51.77 16.34
CA GLY A 475 -15.71 50.60 16.09
C GLY A 475 -15.48 49.99 14.71
N HIS A 476 -15.92 48.75 14.51
CA HIS A 476 -16.17 48.18 13.19
C HIS A 476 -17.20 49.02 12.43
N GLU A 477 -17.15 48.97 11.10
CA GLU A 477 -18.11 49.71 10.25
C GLU A 477 -19.47 49.01 10.15
N ALA A 478 -19.54 47.77 10.63
CA ALA A 478 -20.74 46.95 10.66
C ALA A 478 -20.82 46.13 11.96
N ALA A 479 -21.88 45.34 12.09
CA ALA A 479 -22.11 44.48 13.25
C ALA A 479 -20.94 43.52 13.52
N ILE A 480 -20.64 43.29 14.79
CA ILE A 480 -19.62 42.34 15.23
C ILE A 480 -20.32 41.02 15.56
N GLY A 481 -19.97 39.96 14.82
CA GLY A 481 -20.59 38.64 14.95
C GLY A 481 -19.98 37.76 16.04
N SER A 482 -18.69 37.94 16.34
CA SER A 482 -17.96 37.09 17.29
C SER A 482 -16.80 37.82 17.96
N LEU A 483 -16.47 37.38 19.18
CA LEU A 483 -15.39 37.88 20.03
C LEU A 483 -14.64 36.69 20.64
N ALA A 484 -13.31 36.81 20.73
CA ALA A 484 -12.49 35.85 21.45
C ALA A 484 -11.35 36.55 22.19
N TYR A 485 -11.15 36.20 23.46
CA TYR A 485 -9.94 36.56 24.20
C TYR A 485 -8.80 35.60 23.85
N ALA A 486 -7.60 36.15 23.73
CA ALA A 486 -6.39 35.36 23.80
C ALA A 486 -6.24 34.76 25.21
N PRO A 487 -5.70 33.53 25.34
CA PRO A 487 -5.48 32.87 26.64
C PRO A 487 -4.58 33.65 27.62
N ASP A 488 -3.76 34.59 27.13
CA ASP A 488 -2.95 35.47 27.96
C ASP A 488 -3.73 36.65 28.58
N GLY A 489 -4.97 36.87 28.13
CA GLY A 489 -5.85 37.96 28.55
C GLY A 489 -5.42 39.36 28.07
N ARG A 490 -4.40 39.45 27.21
CA ARG A 490 -3.84 40.73 26.74
C ARG A 490 -4.34 41.13 25.36
N THR A 491 -4.90 40.20 24.61
CA THR A 491 -5.43 40.47 23.26
C THR A 491 -6.87 40.01 23.14
N VAL A 492 -7.71 40.75 22.43
CA VAL A 492 -9.06 40.35 22.01
C VAL A 492 -9.16 40.44 20.49
N ALA A 493 -9.73 39.43 19.86
CA ALA A 493 -10.10 39.48 18.45
C ALA A 493 -11.60 39.74 18.30
N SER A 494 -11.96 40.68 17.43
CA SER A 494 -13.35 40.95 17.03
C SER A 494 -13.54 40.71 15.53
N ALA A 495 -14.54 39.90 15.19
CA ALA A 495 -14.92 39.59 13.81
C ALA A 495 -16.12 40.43 13.38
N GLY A 496 -15.93 41.27 12.37
CA GLY A 496 -16.95 42.18 11.86
C GLY A 496 -17.58 41.74 10.55
N ASN A 497 -18.83 42.16 10.36
CA ASN A 497 -19.55 42.01 9.10
C ASN A 497 -18.99 42.91 7.99
N ASP A 498 -18.08 43.83 8.32
CA ASP A 498 -17.30 44.66 7.40
C ASP A 498 -16.21 43.87 6.67
N GLY A 499 -15.96 42.61 7.05
CA GLY A 499 -14.95 41.75 6.44
C GLY A 499 -13.60 41.80 7.15
N ASP A 500 -13.51 42.52 8.26
CA ASP A 500 -12.29 42.70 9.03
C ASP A 500 -12.31 41.83 10.30
N VAL A 501 -11.14 41.30 10.67
CA VAL A 501 -10.88 40.90 12.06
C VAL A 501 -9.91 41.88 12.68
N ARG A 502 -10.28 42.48 13.81
CA ARG A 502 -9.43 43.43 14.52
C ARG A 502 -8.87 42.81 15.79
N LEU A 503 -7.56 42.95 15.97
CA LEU A 503 -6.88 42.57 17.20
C LEU A 503 -6.74 43.80 18.10
N TRP A 504 -7.24 43.68 19.33
CA TRP A 504 -7.21 44.73 20.35
C TRP A 504 -6.21 44.36 21.43
N ASN A 505 -5.26 45.25 21.71
CA ASN A 505 -4.46 45.12 22.92
C ASN A 505 -5.29 45.63 24.10
N VAL A 506 -5.56 44.73 25.03
CA VAL A 506 -6.37 44.93 26.24
C VAL A 506 -5.58 44.55 27.50
N ALA A 507 -4.24 44.62 27.45
CA ALA A 507 -3.40 44.47 28.64
C ALA A 507 -3.83 45.41 29.77
N ASP A 508 -4.40 46.57 29.40
CA ASP A 508 -5.27 47.37 30.24
C ASP A 508 -6.66 47.48 29.59
N ALA A 509 -7.64 46.73 30.11
CA ALA A 509 -9.00 46.71 29.59
C ALA A 509 -9.76 48.05 29.76
N ALA A 510 -9.27 48.96 30.61
CA ALA A 510 -9.82 50.31 30.71
C ALA A 510 -9.32 51.23 29.56
N HIS A 511 -8.25 50.84 28.87
CA HIS A 511 -7.66 51.59 27.76
C HIS A 511 -7.35 50.66 26.57
N PRO A 512 -8.37 50.10 25.89
CA PRO A 512 -8.16 49.21 24.76
C PRO A 512 -7.49 49.95 23.59
N ILE A 513 -6.42 49.38 23.05
CA ILE A 513 -5.65 49.94 21.93
C ILE A 513 -5.93 49.11 20.67
N ALA A 514 -6.31 49.77 19.59
CA ALA A 514 -6.45 49.14 18.28
C ALA A 514 -5.09 48.64 17.80
N GLY A 515 -5.00 47.33 17.53
CA GLY A 515 -3.83 46.69 16.95
C GLY A 515 -4.00 46.45 15.46
N ARG A 516 -3.52 45.29 14.99
CA ARG A 516 -3.55 44.92 13.58
C ARG A 516 -4.95 44.49 13.12
N VAL A 517 -5.28 44.84 11.88
CA VAL A 517 -6.44 44.30 11.17
C VAL A 517 -5.98 43.13 10.31
N LEU A 518 -6.66 42.00 10.41
CA LEU A 518 -6.44 40.81 9.59
C LEU A 518 -7.37 40.88 8.39
N ASN A 519 -6.79 41.19 7.24
CA ASN A 519 -7.51 41.32 5.97
C ASN A 519 -7.28 40.06 5.13
N GLY A 520 -8.34 39.44 4.62
CA GLY A 520 -8.20 38.27 3.76
C GLY A 520 -9.51 37.55 3.42
N HIS A 521 -10.58 37.79 4.16
CA HIS A 521 -11.91 37.31 3.79
C HIS A 521 -12.54 38.22 2.73
N ASN A 522 -13.36 37.62 1.85
CA ASN A 522 -14.09 38.34 0.80
C ASN A 522 -15.59 38.49 1.14
N GLY A 523 -15.91 38.66 2.42
CA GLY A 523 -17.28 38.77 2.92
C GLY A 523 -17.32 38.91 4.44
N SER A 524 -18.53 39.07 4.99
CA SER A 524 -18.75 39.24 6.43
C SER A 524 -18.17 38.08 7.26
N ILE A 525 -17.48 38.40 8.34
CA ILE A 525 -16.87 37.41 9.24
C ILE A 525 -17.80 37.19 10.41
N THR A 526 -18.18 35.93 10.61
CA THR A 526 -19.18 35.52 11.60
C THR A 526 -18.55 34.88 12.83
N ALA A 527 -17.33 34.35 12.71
CA ALA A 527 -16.69 33.55 13.74
C ALA A 527 -15.20 33.87 13.88
N VAL A 528 -14.72 33.95 15.12
CA VAL A 528 -13.30 34.01 15.47
C VAL A 528 -13.01 33.15 16.70
N ALA A 529 -11.89 32.44 16.70
CA ALA A 529 -11.45 31.63 17.83
C ALA A 529 -9.93 31.67 17.98
N TYR A 530 -9.44 31.68 19.23
CA TYR A 530 -8.02 31.51 19.54
C TYR A 530 -7.69 30.04 19.80
N SER A 531 -6.49 29.61 19.40
CA SER A 531 -5.91 28.37 19.90
C SER A 531 -5.62 28.46 21.41
N PRO A 532 -5.61 27.35 22.15
CA PRO A 532 -5.39 27.33 23.60
C PRO A 532 -4.02 27.90 24.04
N ASP A 533 -3.03 27.89 23.16
CA ASP A 533 -1.71 28.50 23.39
C ASP A 533 -1.64 29.99 23.02
N GLY A 534 -2.71 30.53 22.42
CA GLY A 534 -2.82 31.93 22.00
C GLY A 534 -2.05 32.31 20.74
N ARG A 535 -1.44 31.34 20.04
CA ARG A 535 -0.54 31.60 18.90
C ARG A 535 -1.23 31.56 17.55
N ILE A 536 -2.41 30.95 17.45
CA ILE A 536 -3.20 30.84 16.24
C ILE A 536 -4.56 31.50 16.47
N VAL A 537 -5.00 32.29 15.48
CA VAL A 537 -6.39 32.74 15.37
C VAL A 537 -7.02 32.08 14.16
N ALA A 538 -8.20 31.51 14.33
CA ALA A 538 -9.05 31.01 13.25
C ALA A 538 -10.19 31.99 12.97
N THR A 539 -10.45 32.28 11.71
CA THR A 539 -11.50 33.22 11.27
C THR A 539 -12.33 32.58 10.15
N ALA A 540 -13.65 32.79 10.17
CA ALA A 540 -14.53 32.27 9.12
C ALA A 540 -15.79 33.10 8.95
N GLY A 541 -16.42 32.98 7.77
CA GLY A 541 -17.55 33.85 7.42
C GLY A 541 -18.33 33.44 6.19
N TYR A 542 -18.86 34.45 5.51
CA TYR A 542 -19.72 34.32 4.33
C TYR A 542 -19.01 33.82 3.07
N ASP A 543 -17.69 33.97 3.00
CA ASP A 543 -16.88 33.43 1.90
C ASP A 543 -16.68 31.92 1.99
N ARG A 544 -17.13 31.28 3.09
CA ARG A 544 -17.15 29.82 3.38
C ARG A 544 -15.79 29.23 3.74
N ASP A 545 -14.74 30.00 3.54
CA ASP A 545 -13.37 29.63 3.86
C ASP A 545 -13.12 29.84 5.36
N ILE A 546 -12.27 28.99 5.92
CA ILE A 546 -11.69 29.21 7.25
C ILE A 546 -10.23 29.61 7.04
N ARG A 547 -9.78 30.71 7.65
CA ARG A 547 -8.39 31.16 7.61
C ARG A 547 -7.74 31.01 8.96
N LEU A 548 -6.51 30.54 8.96
CA LEU A 548 -5.67 30.45 10.15
C LEU A 548 -4.60 31.54 10.08
N TRP A 549 -4.31 32.15 11.22
CA TRP A 549 -3.36 33.26 11.34
C TRP A 549 -2.37 32.97 12.45
N ASN A 550 -1.07 33.10 12.17
CA ASN A 550 -0.05 33.10 13.20
C ASN A 550 -0.05 34.48 13.85
N VAL A 551 -0.40 34.53 15.13
CA VAL A 551 -0.48 35.72 15.96
C VAL A 551 0.47 35.65 17.16
N THR A 552 1.51 34.80 17.08
CA THR A 552 2.56 34.73 18.12
C THR A 552 3.11 36.12 18.45
N ASP A 553 3.26 36.96 17.43
CA ASP A 553 3.35 38.42 17.57
C ASP A 553 2.09 39.05 16.92
N PRO A 554 1.12 39.52 17.71
CA PRO A 554 -0.12 40.13 17.20
C PRO A 554 0.11 41.35 16.31
N SER A 555 1.23 42.07 16.47
CA SER A 555 1.57 43.21 15.62
C SER A 555 2.03 42.78 14.23
N ARG A 556 2.61 41.57 14.12
CA ARG A 556 3.12 40.97 12.89
C ARG A 556 2.34 39.72 12.48
N ALA A 557 1.02 39.72 12.65
CA ALA A 557 0.17 38.59 12.27
C ALA A 557 0.29 38.23 10.77
N ILE A 558 0.36 36.93 10.45
CA ILE A 558 0.50 36.43 9.06
C ILE A 558 -0.42 35.23 8.82
N PRO A 559 -0.93 35.03 7.59
CA PRO A 559 -1.75 33.86 7.27
C PRO A 559 -0.94 32.56 7.33
N LEU A 560 -1.58 31.48 7.78
CA LEU A 560 -1.02 30.14 7.91
C LEU A 560 -1.53 29.24 6.80
N GLY A 561 -0.67 28.95 5.82
CA GLY A 561 -1.01 28.06 4.71
C GLY A 561 -2.15 28.58 3.84
N LYS A 562 -2.81 27.66 3.13
CA LYS A 562 -4.01 27.96 2.33
C LYS A 562 -5.26 27.99 3.23
N PRO A 563 -6.33 28.70 2.84
CA PRO A 563 -7.61 28.62 3.54
C PRO A 563 -8.11 27.17 3.62
N LEU A 564 -8.75 26.80 4.72
CA LEU A 564 -9.38 25.50 4.89
C LEU A 564 -10.73 25.52 4.15
N THR A 565 -10.86 24.65 3.16
CA THR A 565 -11.98 24.62 2.22
C THR A 565 -12.75 23.30 2.35
N GLY A 566 -14.07 23.37 2.21
CA GLY A 566 -14.95 22.19 2.27
C GLY A 566 -16.40 22.52 2.67
N HIS A 567 -16.64 23.64 3.35
CA HIS A 567 -18.00 24.09 3.62
C HIS A 567 -18.66 24.63 2.34
N SER A 568 -19.90 24.23 2.09
CA SER A 568 -20.64 24.66 0.89
C SER A 568 -21.45 25.94 1.11
N ASN A 569 -21.55 26.40 2.36
CA ASN A 569 -22.29 27.58 2.78
C ASN A 569 -21.59 28.28 3.97
N VAL A 570 -22.12 29.42 4.40
CA VAL A 570 -21.58 30.30 5.44
C VAL A 570 -21.16 29.52 6.69
N VAL A 571 -19.91 29.68 7.11
CA VAL A 571 -19.43 29.17 8.41
C VAL A 571 -19.98 30.08 9.49
N THR A 572 -20.52 29.52 10.57
CA THR A 572 -21.28 30.27 11.59
C THR A 572 -20.56 30.39 12.92
N ASP A 573 -19.72 29.42 13.27
CA ASP A 573 -18.99 29.39 14.55
C ASP A 573 -17.73 28.53 14.42
N LEU A 574 -16.76 28.78 15.31
CA LEU A 574 -15.46 28.12 15.36
C LEU A 574 -15.07 27.83 16.80
N ALA A 575 -14.51 26.64 17.07
CA ALA A 575 -13.96 26.30 18.38
C ALA A 575 -12.71 25.44 18.25
N PHE A 576 -11.60 25.82 18.89
CA PHE A 576 -10.44 24.94 19.00
C PHE A 576 -10.68 23.85 20.06
N SER A 577 -10.11 22.67 19.83
CA SER A 577 -9.99 21.67 20.89
C SER A 577 -9.05 22.17 21.99
N PRO A 578 -9.21 21.75 23.25
CA PRO A 578 -8.34 22.17 24.36
C PRO A 578 -6.86 21.81 24.19
N ASP A 579 -6.55 20.80 23.37
CA ASP A 579 -5.18 20.42 23.01
C ASP A 579 -4.59 21.25 21.84
N GLY A 580 -5.41 22.07 21.16
CA GLY A 580 -5.00 22.93 20.04
C GLY A 580 -4.76 22.20 18.71
N HIS A 581 -4.88 20.87 18.67
CA HIS A 581 -4.59 20.07 17.47
C HIS A 581 -5.80 19.93 16.52
N ARG A 582 -6.99 20.32 16.97
CA ARG A 582 -8.22 20.27 16.17
C ARG A 582 -8.97 21.59 16.22
N LEU A 583 -9.71 21.87 15.16
CA LEU A 583 -10.65 22.98 15.06
C LEU A 583 -12.01 22.41 14.64
N ALA A 584 -13.07 22.76 15.33
CA ALA A 584 -14.44 22.49 14.90
C ALA A 584 -15.03 23.74 14.22
N SER A 585 -15.74 23.54 13.13
CA SER A 585 -16.51 24.58 12.46
C SER A 585 -17.95 24.12 12.24
N SER A 586 -18.91 25.02 12.45
CA SER A 586 -20.29 24.82 12.02
C SER A 586 -20.65 25.67 10.81
N SER A 587 -21.60 25.21 10.00
CA SER A 587 -22.05 25.96 8.83
C SER A 587 -23.55 25.84 8.59
N GLN A 588 -24.06 26.80 7.81
CA GLN A 588 -25.40 26.78 7.23
C GLN A 588 -25.60 25.63 6.22
N ASP A 589 -24.55 24.93 5.81
CA ASP A 589 -24.64 23.71 5.00
C ASP A 589 -25.16 22.49 5.78
N ARG A 590 -25.47 22.68 7.07
CA ARG A 590 -25.97 21.67 8.03
C ARG A 590 -24.89 20.70 8.50
N MET A 591 -23.63 21.00 8.23
CA MET A 591 -22.50 20.18 8.63
C MET A 591 -21.72 20.85 9.76
N VAL A 592 -21.14 20.00 10.60
CA VAL A 592 -19.98 20.35 11.39
C VAL A 592 -18.77 19.71 10.73
N ARG A 593 -17.65 20.42 10.61
CA ARG A 593 -16.38 19.83 10.18
C ARG A 593 -15.38 19.88 11.33
N LEU A 594 -14.65 18.79 11.52
CA LEU A 594 -13.55 18.70 12.47
C LEU A 594 -12.24 18.65 11.70
N TRP A 595 -11.46 19.73 11.80
CA TRP A 595 -10.20 19.94 11.09
C TRP A 595 -9.01 19.51 11.94
N THR A 596 -7.97 18.98 11.31
CA THR A 596 -6.63 18.88 11.89
C THR A 596 -5.88 20.18 11.74
N VAL A 597 -5.08 20.54 12.75
CA VAL A 597 -4.22 21.74 12.75
C VAL A 597 -2.78 21.31 12.99
N PRO A 598 -2.02 20.95 11.93
CA PRO A 598 -0.70 20.32 12.06
C PRO A 598 0.48 21.30 12.20
N TYR A 599 0.21 22.56 12.59
CA TYR A 599 1.23 23.62 12.60
C TYR A 599 1.91 23.75 13.96
N LEU A 600 3.25 23.72 13.96
CA LEU A 600 4.04 24.02 15.16
C LEU A 600 4.38 25.51 15.19
N THR A 601 3.60 26.26 15.96
CA THR A 601 3.75 27.70 16.11
C THR A 601 4.39 28.05 17.45
N GLY A 602 5.16 29.14 17.51
CA GLY A 602 5.84 29.56 18.73
C GLY A 602 6.93 30.60 18.49
N HIS A 603 7.56 30.58 17.32
CA HIS A 603 8.53 31.60 16.98
C HIS A 603 7.85 32.89 16.51
N ALA A 604 8.39 34.02 16.94
CA ALA A 604 7.90 35.35 16.59
C ALA A 604 8.50 35.89 15.28
N ASP A 605 9.56 35.25 14.78
CA ASP A 605 10.19 35.56 13.50
C ASP A 605 10.63 34.28 12.75
N THR A 606 11.24 34.44 11.57
CA THR A 606 11.65 33.35 10.68
C THR A 606 12.39 32.24 11.44
N VAL A 607 12.05 30.97 11.16
CA VAL A 607 12.79 29.81 11.69
C VAL A 607 13.94 29.50 10.73
N LEU A 608 15.17 29.56 11.24
CA LEU A 608 16.39 29.51 10.41
C LEU A 608 17.03 28.12 10.39
N ALA A 609 16.87 27.34 11.45
CA ALA A 609 17.43 25.98 11.53
C ALA A 609 16.55 25.05 12.38
N ALA A 610 16.62 23.77 12.06
CA ALA A 610 16.02 22.70 12.85
C ALA A 610 16.99 21.53 12.98
N ALA A 611 17.05 20.91 14.16
CA ALA A 611 17.86 19.72 14.40
C ALA A 611 17.02 18.70 15.18
N PHE A 612 17.12 17.42 14.83
CA PHE A 612 16.43 16.35 15.54
C PHE A 612 17.44 15.42 16.20
N SER A 613 17.11 14.95 17.41
CA SER A 613 17.86 13.89 18.07
C SER A 613 17.04 12.61 18.09
N PRO A 614 17.45 11.56 17.33
CA PRO A 614 16.79 10.26 17.38
C PRO A 614 16.83 9.59 18.76
N ALA A 615 17.86 9.87 19.55
CA ALA A 615 18.05 9.26 20.87
C ALA A 615 17.01 9.76 21.90
N SER A 616 16.66 11.05 21.86
CA SER A 616 15.69 11.65 22.77
C SER A 616 14.31 11.85 22.16
N GLY A 617 14.16 11.75 20.85
CA GLY A 617 12.92 12.06 20.14
C GLY A 617 12.59 13.56 20.12
N LEU A 618 13.57 14.42 20.41
CA LEU A 618 13.41 15.86 20.46
C LEU A 618 13.78 16.51 19.13
N LEU A 619 12.95 17.46 18.70
CA LEU A 619 13.26 18.44 17.67
C LEU A 619 13.59 19.76 18.36
N ALA A 620 14.69 20.39 17.98
CA ALA A 620 15.01 21.77 18.33
C ALA A 620 14.84 22.65 17.09
N THR A 621 14.29 23.85 17.27
CA THR A 621 14.13 24.86 16.22
C THR A 621 14.70 26.19 16.68
N ALA A 622 15.48 26.83 15.82
CA ALA A 622 16.15 28.10 16.08
C ALA A 622 15.62 29.18 15.15
N SER A 623 15.50 30.41 15.65
CA SER A 623 14.83 31.49 14.95
C SER A 623 15.58 32.82 15.02
N ALA A 624 15.26 33.68 14.06
CA ALA A 624 15.62 35.10 14.08
C ALA A 624 15.04 35.86 15.28
N ASP A 625 14.08 35.29 16.01
CA ASP A 625 13.54 35.87 17.25
C ASP A 625 14.45 35.72 18.48
N THR A 626 15.71 35.31 18.29
CA THR A 626 16.75 35.06 19.32
C THR A 626 16.50 33.84 20.21
N THR A 627 15.43 33.07 19.96
CA THR A 627 15.06 31.93 20.79
C THR A 627 15.26 30.60 20.10
N ILE A 628 15.37 29.56 20.92
CA ILE A 628 15.30 28.16 20.49
C ILE A 628 14.11 27.51 21.18
N ARG A 629 13.38 26.65 20.47
CA ARG A 629 12.25 25.88 21.02
C ARG A 629 12.49 24.40 20.86
N LEU A 630 12.03 23.63 21.85
CA LEU A 630 12.08 22.18 21.85
C LEU A 630 10.68 21.59 21.67
N TRP A 631 10.61 20.53 20.87
CA TRP A 631 9.39 19.81 20.54
C TRP A 631 9.64 18.32 20.74
N SER A 632 8.72 17.62 21.40
CA SER A 632 8.71 16.17 21.44
C SER A 632 8.02 15.63 20.20
N LEU A 633 8.71 14.77 19.47
CA LEU A 633 8.19 14.02 18.31
C LEU A 633 8.06 12.53 18.62
N THR A 634 7.88 12.14 19.89
CA THR A 634 7.60 10.74 20.24
C THR A 634 6.35 10.22 19.55
N ASP A 635 5.35 11.09 19.36
CA ASP A 635 4.21 10.89 18.46
C ASP A 635 4.22 12.01 17.40
N PRO A 636 4.66 11.72 16.16
CA PRO A 636 4.70 12.72 15.08
C PRO A 636 3.34 13.28 14.68
N ASP A 637 2.22 12.64 15.07
CA ASP A 637 0.87 13.13 14.80
C ASP A 637 0.38 14.10 15.88
N ARG A 638 1.03 14.09 17.05
CA ARG A 638 0.74 14.97 18.21
C ARG A 638 2.02 15.54 18.81
N PRO A 639 2.76 16.34 18.03
CA PRO A 639 3.96 17.00 18.51
C PRO A 639 3.63 17.95 19.66
N ALA A 640 4.43 17.89 20.74
CA ALA A 640 4.20 18.68 21.94
C ALA A 640 5.39 19.61 22.21
N VAL A 641 5.12 20.85 22.64
CA VAL A 641 6.17 21.77 23.10
C VAL A 641 6.77 21.24 24.40
N VAL A 642 8.09 21.29 24.52
CA VAL A 642 8.82 20.86 25.72
C VAL A 642 9.46 22.09 26.37
N GLY A 643 9.04 22.40 27.61
CA GLY A 643 9.56 23.53 28.37
C GLY A 643 9.24 24.90 27.76
N GLY A 644 9.95 25.93 28.23
CA GLY A 644 9.92 27.28 27.68
C GLY A 644 10.94 27.49 26.55
N PRO A 645 10.89 28.63 25.84
CA PRO A 645 11.93 28.97 24.87
C PRO A 645 13.28 29.15 25.58
N LEU A 646 14.34 28.59 25.00
CA LEU A 646 15.71 28.79 25.46
C LEU A 646 16.14 30.19 25.02
N THR A 647 16.62 30.99 25.96
CA THR A 647 17.04 32.39 25.76
C THR A 647 18.46 32.56 26.25
N GLY A 648 19.31 33.24 25.47
CA GLY A 648 20.71 33.45 25.78
C GLY A 648 21.46 34.20 24.69
N HIS A 649 21.13 33.91 23.43
CA HIS A 649 21.59 34.69 22.28
C HIS A 649 20.99 36.10 22.28
N GLN A 650 21.76 37.07 21.79
CA GLN A 650 21.34 38.48 21.71
C GLN A 650 20.84 38.87 20.31
N GLU A 651 21.14 38.05 19.31
CA GLU A 651 20.70 38.20 17.93
C GLU A 651 20.16 36.86 17.38
N ALA A 652 19.87 36.81 16.07
CA ALA A 652 19.28 35.63 15.42
C ALA A 652 20.11 34.37 15.65
N VAL A 653 19.43 33.23 15.88
CA VAL A 653 20.09 31.93 16.03
C VAL A 653 20.07 31.21 14.68
N ASN A 654 21.23 31.08 14.05
CA ASN A 654 21.37 30.62 12.66
C ASN A 654 21.50 29.11 12.52
N ALA A 655 22.11 28.45 13.52
CA ALA A 655 22.42 27.04 13.42
C ALA A 655 22.34 26.36 14.78
N ILE A 656 21.92 25.10 14.74
CA ILE A 656 21.77 24.24 15.90
C ILE A 656 22.17 22.80 15.57
N ALA A 657 22.73 22.09 16.55
CA ALA A 657 23.10 20.68 16.41
C ALA A 657 22.99 19.94 17.75
N PHE A 658 22.51 18.70 17.71
CA PHE A 658 22.49 17.81 18.85
C PHE A 658 23.75 16.92 18.91
N THR A 659 24.18 16.59 20.12
CA THR A 659 25.05 15.42 20.32
C THR A 659 24.28 14.13 20.02
N ALA A 660 25.00 13.08 19.63
CA ALA A 660 24.39 11.80 19.26
C ALA A 660 23.52 11.16 20.36
N ASP A 661 23.81 11.46 21.64
CA ASP A 661 23.03 11.01 22.79
C ASP A 661 21.79 11.89 23.10
N GLY A 662 21.64 13.02 22.41
CA GLY A 662 20.53 13.96 22.59
C GLY A 662 20.56 14.76 23.90
N ARG A 663 21.65 14.70 24.67
CA ARG A 663 21.75 15.36 25.99
C ARG A 663 22.33 16.75 25.93
N VAL A 664 23.03 17.10 24.85
CA VAL A 664 23.59 18.43 24.63
C VAL A 664 23.08 18.97 23.31
N LEU A 665 22.63 20.21 23.35
CA LEU A 665 22.29 21.00 22.17
C LEU A 665 23.30 22.14 22.05
N VAL A 666 23.84 22.34 20.86
CA VAL A 666 24.71 23.48 20.54
C VAL A 666 23.94 24.44 19.66
N SER A 667 24.02 25.73 19.96
CA SER A 667 23.43 26.80 19.15
C SER A 667 24.46 27.87 18.82
N GLY A 668 24.34 28.50 17.66
CA GLY A 668 25.19 29.61 17.24
C GLY A 668 24.36 30.71 16.59
N GLY A 669 24.71 31.95 16.88
CA GLY A 669 23.95 33.12 16.46
C GLY A 669 24.78 34.20 15.77
N ASP A 670 24.06 35.17 15.22
CA ASP A 670 24.61 36.39 14.62
C ASP A 670 25.37 37.26 15.64
N ASP A 671 25.13 37.06 16.94
CA ASP A 671 25.88 37.69 18.03
C ASP A 671 27.36 37.24 18.12
N GLY A 672 27.79 36.34 17.23
CA GLY A 672 29.16 35.87 17.12
C GLY A 672 29.54 34.79 18.14
N THR A 673 28.55 34.30 18.90
CA THR A 673 28.75 33.31 19.95
C THR A 673 28.10 31.97 19.61
N PHE A 674 28.59 30.91 20.26
CA PHE A 674 27.84 29.67 20.41
C PHE A 674 27.60 29.34 21.88
N ILE A 675 26.53 28.58 22.14
CA ILE A 675 26.11 28.17 23.48
C ILE A 675 25.90 26.65 23.48
N LEU A 676 26.42 25.95 24.51
CA LEU A 676 26.07 24.56 24.78
C LEU A 676 25.04 24.47 25.89
N TRP A 677 23.93 23.80 25.60
CA TRP A 677 22.78 23.62 26.49
C TRP A 677 22.75 22.20 27.03
N ASN A 678 22.57 22.08 28.34
CA ASN A 678 22.30 20.82 29.01
C ASN A 678 20.81 20.47 28.92
N LEU A 679 20.53 19.31 28.31
CA LEU A 679 19.19 18.76 28.12
C LEU A 679 18.97 17.47 28.94
N ALA A 680 19.68 17.31 30.06
CA ALA A 680 19.40 16.21 31.00
C ALA A 680 17.95 16.24 31.49
N ASP A 681 17.38 17.43 31.67
CA ASP A 681 15.95 17.68 31.77
C ASP A 681 15.52 18.62 30.64
N PRO A 682 14.97 18.10 29.53
CA PRO A 682 14.54 18.90 28.39
C PRO A 682 13.46 19.95 28.73
N SER A 683 12.74 19.79 29.84
CA SER A 683 11.71 20.75 30.26
C SER A 683 12.28 22.00 30.93
N SER A 684 13.53 21.91 31.43
CA SER A 684 14.26 23.01 32.06
C SER A 684 15.73 23.03 31.58
N PRO A 685 15.95 23.35 30.29
CA PRO A 685 17.29 23.39 29.72
C PRO A 685 18.11 24.53 30.33
N VAL A 686 19.38 24.27 30.63
CA VAL A 686 20.31 25.26 31.19
C VAL A 686 21.61 25.30 30.39
N PRO A 687 22.21 26.48 30.16
CA PRO A 687 23.51 26.56 29.51
C PRO A 687 24.60 25.98 30.43
N PHE A 688 25.57 25.26 29.87
CA PHE A 688 26.71 24.73 30.64
C PHE A 688 27.65 25.84 31.11
N ALA A 689 27.78 26.90 30.31
CA ALA A 689 28.64 28.06 30.58
C ALA A 689 28.08 29.31 29.87
N ALA A 690 28.73 30.46 30.07
CA ALA A 690 28.41 31.68 29.33
C ALA A 690 28.65 31.51 27.81
N PRO A 691 27.96 32.31 26.95
CA PRO A 691 28.16 32.25 25.50
C PRO A 691 29.63 32.41 25.10
N VAL A 692 30.09 31.56 24.18
CA VAL A 692 31.50 31.46 23.79
C VAL A 692 31.72 32.21 22.47
N PRO A 693 32.55 33.25 22.44
CA PRO A 693 32.87 33.98 21.21
C PRO A 693 33.63 33.09 20.22
N ALA A 694 33.18 33.06 18.96
CA ALA A 694 33.80 32.25 17.92
C ALA A 694 34.12 33.03 16.65
N HIS A 695 33.20 33.90 16.20
CA HIS A 695 33.28 34.62 14.93
C HIS A 695 32.62 36.00 15.03
N ASP A 696 32.79 36.84 14.01
CA ASP A 696 31.99 38.06 13.82
C ASP A 696 30.60 37.71 13.24
N GLY A 697 29.84 36.90 13.97
CA GLY A 697 28.60 36.26 13.54
C GLY A 697 28.80 34.81 13.11
N VAL A 698 28.14 33.87 13.81
CA VAL A 698 28.20 32.44 13.51
C VAL A 698 27.15 32.12 12.46
N SER A 699 27.59 31.86 11.23
CA SER A 699 26.70 31.56 10.11
C SER A 699 26.23 30.11 10.09
N ASN A 700 27.07 29.18 10.58
CA ASN A 700 26.76 27.76 10.67
C ASN A 700 27.62 27.05 11.72
N LEU A 701 27.14 25.90 12.20
CA LEU A 701 27.88 25.00 13.08
C LEU A 701 27.46 23.55 12.84
N VAL A 702 28.39 22.62 13.05
CA VAL A 702 28.11 21.19 12.96
C VAL A 702 28.98 20.41 13.94
N LEU A 703 28.41 19.39 14.57
CA LEU A 703 29.14 18.45 15.42
C LEU A 703 29.68 17.31 14.57
N ARG A 704 30.92 16.92 14.86
CA ARG A 704 31.49 15.68 14.33
C ARG A 704 30.68 14.48 14.86
N PRO A 705 30.52 13.38 14.10
CA PRO A 705 29.70 12.24 14.53
C PRO A 705 30.05 11.63 15.90
N ASP A 706 31.28 11.82 16.39
CA ASP A 706 31.71 11.39 17.72
C ASP A 706 31.24 12.31 18.87
N GLY A 707 30.64 13.47 18.54
CA GLY A 707 30.13 14.46 19.49
C GLY A 707 31.19 15.25 20.25
N ARG A 708 32.48 15.07 19.93
CA ARG A 708 33.60 15.67 20.70
C ARG A 708 34.20 16.89 20.05
N VAL A 709 34.01 17.05 18.74
CA VAL A 709 34.54 18.18 17.99
C VAL A 709 33.38 18.96 17.37
N LEU A 710 33.36 20.26 17.61
CA LEU A 710 32.44 21.21 16.99
C LEU A 710 33.21 21.99 15.93
N ALA A 711 32.63 22.13 14.73
CA ALA A 711 33.10 23.08 13.72
C ALA A 711 32.15 24.27 13.69
N THR A 712 32.69 25.48 13.74
CA THR A 712 31.95 26.74 13.57
C THR A 712 32.47 27.48 12.35
N ALA A 713 31.57 28.14 11.63
CA ALA A 713 31.85 29.00 10.50
C ALA A 713 31.20 30.37 10.72
N GLY A 714 31.80 31.42 10.17
CA GLY A 714 31.29 32.77 10.33
C GLY A 714 31.52 33.70 9.15
N ALA A 715 31.05 34.94 9.33
CA ALA A 715 31.21 36.02 8.36
C ALA A 715 32.68 36.46 8.18
N ASP A 716 33.55 36.08 9.10
CA ASP A 716 34.99 36.35 9.10
C ASP A 716 35.79 35.44 8.16
N GLN A 717 35.12 34.66 7.30
CA GLN A 717 35.72 33.78 6.28
C GLN A 717 36.49 32.57 6.85
N ARG A 718 36.45 32.37 8.17
CA ARG A 718 37.21 31.31 8.85
C ARG A 718 36.30 30.20 9.32
N ILE A 719 36.89 29.01 9.47
CA ILE A 719 36.28 27.87 10.15
C ILE A 719 37.14 27.54 11.36
N GLN A 720 36.55 27.45 12.54
CA GLN A 720 37.25 27.09 13.77
C GLN A 720 36.74 25.73 14.28
N LEU A 721 37.68 24.86 14.68
CA LEU A 721 37.37 23.60 15.36
C LEU A 721 37.50 23.79 16.87
N TRP A 722 36.63 23.14 17.63
CA TRP A 722 36.58 23.22 19.09
C TRP A 722 36.50 21.83 19.69
N ASP A 723 37.23 21.59 20.78
CA ASP A 723 37.03 20.45 21.66
C ASP A 723 35.86 20.78 22.60
N VAL A 724 34.80 19.98 22.50
CA VAL A 724 33.57 20.10 23.30
C VAL A 724 33.32 18.83 24.13
N ALA A 725 34.35 17.99 24.32
CA ALA A 725 34.24 16.79 25.16
C ALA A 725 33.88 17.13 26.62
N ASP A 726 34.28 18.32 27.10
CA ASP A 726 33.71 18.95 28.29
C ASP A 726 32.85 20.16 27.87
N PRO A 727 31.52 20.02 27.81
CA PRO A 727 30.62 21.10 27.39
C PRO A 727 30.70 22.37 28.26
N ALA A 728 31.23 22.28 29.48
CA ALA A 728 31.41 23.44 30.36
C ALA A 728 32.68 24.25 30.03
N HIS A 729 33.65 23.67 29.32
CA HIS A 729 34.93 24.30 28.99
C HIS A 729 35.34 24.06 27.54
N PRO A 730 34.57 24.54 26.55
CA PRO A 730 34.94 24.39 25.15
C PRO A 730 36.25 25.13 24.84
N GLN A 731 37.15 24.49 24.07
CA GLN A 731 38.46 25.04 23.74
C GLN A 731 38.72 24.99 22.23
N PRO A 732 39.32 26.04 21.62
CA PRO A 732 39.70 25.99 20.21
C PRO A 732 40.81 24.94 19.99
N VAL A 733 40.70 24.17 18.91
CA VAL A 733 41.65 23.12 18.53
C VAL A 733 42.25 23.45 17.18
N GLY A 734 43.59 23.48 17.13
CA GLY A 734 44.32 23.82 15.91
C GLY A 734 44.19 25.29 15.51
N ALA A 735 44.84 25.65 14.40
CA ALA A 735 44.65 26.97 13.80
C ALA A 735 43.32 27.01 13.02
N PRO A 736 42.69 28.19 12.86
CA PRO A 736 41.52 28.33 12.00
C PRO A 736 41.81 27.84 10.58
N LEU A 737 40.88 27.09 10.00
CA LEU A 737 40.98 26.63 8.62
C LEU A 737 40.72 27.83 7.70
N ALA A 738 41.78 28.29 7.03
CA ALA A 738 41.75 29.44 6.13
C ALA A 738 41.83 28.97 4.67
N GLY A 739 40.97 29.53 3.82
CA GLY A 739 41.00 29.24 2.39
C GLY A 739 39.85 29.84 1.61
N HIS A 740 38.66 29.97 2.23
CA HIS A 740 37.56 30.72 1.64
C HIS A 740 37.91 32.21 1.51
N THR A 741 37.41 32.86 0.46
CA THR A 741 37.64 34.28 0.15
C THR A 741 36.44 35.17 0.45
N ALA A 742 35.36 34.56 0.92
CA ALA A 742 34.10 35.18 1.31
C ALA A 742 33.54 34.46 2.55
N PRO A 743 32.50 34.99 3.21
CA PRO A 743 31.83 34.32 4.33
C PRO A 743 31.50 32.85 4.06
N VAL A 744 31.69 31.99 5.05
CA VAL A 744 31.33 30.57 4.94
C VAL A 744 29.85 30.40 5.33
N ARG A 745 29.07 29.62 4.58
CA ARG A 745 27.60 29.50 4.78
C ARG A 745 27.15 28.11 5.24
N GLY A 746 27.72 27.06 4.66
CA GLY A 746 27.40 25.67 4.95
C GLY A 746 28.59 24.92 5.52
N LEU A 747 28.32 24.00 6.45
CA LEU A 747 29.30 23.04 6.98
C LEU A 747 28.66 21.65 7.05
N ALA A 748 29.44 20.61 6.73
CA ALA A 748 29.02 19.22 6.94
C ALA A 748 30.24 18.32 7.18
N PHE A 749 30.20 17.47 8.20
CA PHE A 749 31.17 16.39 8.35
C PHE A 749 30.79 15.18 7.50
N SER A 750 31.79 14.46 6.99
CA SER A 750 31.59 13.11 6.45
C SER A 750 31.08 12.17 7.55
N PRO A 751 30.35 11.10 7.21
CA PRO A 751 29.83 10.13 8.19
C PRO A 751 30.91 9.48 9.07
N ASP A 752 32.15 9.36 8.56
CA ASP A 752 33.30 8.85 9.31
C ASP A 752 34.01 9.92 10.16
N GLY A 753 33.60 11.19 10.05
CA GLY A 753 34.14 12.33 10.78
C GLY A 753 35.54 12.79 10.35
N ARG A 754 36.10 12.24 9.28
CA ARG A 754 37.48 12.53 8.85
C ARG A 754 37.59 13.71 7.89
N VAL A 755 36.51 14.02 7.17
CA VAL A 755 36.44 15.11 6.20
C VAL A 755 35.40 16.12 6.65
N LEU A 756 35.73 17.41 6.57
CA LEU A 756 34.77 18.50 6.68
C LEU A 756 34.59 19.12 5.29
N ALA A 757 33.34 19.35 4.88
CA ALA A 757 33.00 20.15 3.72
C ALA A 757 32.51 21.53 4.17
N SER A 758 32.88 22.56 3.42
CA SER A 758 32.43 23.93 3.65
C SER A 758 32.03 24.63 2.36
N SER A 759 31.06 25.55 2.44
CA SER A 759 30.55 26.28 1.27
C SER A 759 30.77 27.79 1.41
N GLY A 760 31.24 28.41 0.34
CA GLY A 760 31.55 29.84 0.28
C GLY A 760 30.40 30.70 -0.26
N ASN A 761 30.24 31.88 0.32
CA ASN A 761 29.36 32.93 -0.18
C ASN A 761 29.94 33.60 -1.45
N SER A 762 29.13 34.33 -2.20
CA SER A 762 29.61 35.13 -3.33
C SER A 762 30.57 36.23 -2.83
N PRO A 763 31.74 36.43 -3.48
CA PRO A 763 32.14 35.89 -4.80
C PRO A 763 33.00 34.61 -4.79
N ASP A 764 33.10 33.87 -3.68
CA ASP A 764 33.89 32.61 -3.62
C ASP A 764 33.21 31.47 -4.41
N ASN A 765 31.87 31.31 -4.23
CA ASN A 765 31.03 30.37 -4.99
C ASN A 765 31.54 28.92 -5.05
N SER A 766 32.38 28.51 -4.09
CA SER A 766 33.06 27.22 -4.12
C SER A 766 32.73 26.36 -2.90
N VAL A 767 32.86 25.05 -3.08
CA VAL A 767 32.87 24.08 -1.98
C VAL A 767 34.31 23.63 -1.72
N ARG A 768 34.72 23.54 -0.46
CA ARG A 768 36.06 23.10 -0.06
C ARG A 768 35.98 21.90 0.87
N LEU A 769 36.97 21.01 0.75
CA LEU A 769 37.12 19.82 1.58
C LEU A 769 38.35 19.97 2.48
N TRP A 770 38.25 19.49 3.72
CA TRP A 770 39.30 19.60 4.73
C TRP A 770 39.53 18.24 5.40
N ASP A 771 40.80 17.84 5.52
CA ASP A 771 41.23 16.68 6.30
C ASP A 771 41.28 17.10 7.76
N VAL A 772 40.38 16.54 8.55
CA VAL A 772 40.18 16.84 9.97
C VAL A 772 40.20 15.56 10.80
N ALA A 773 40.80 14.49 10.26
CA ALA A 773 41.02 13.23 10.99
C ALA A 773 41.79 13.49 12.30
N ASP A 774 42.78 14.39 12.26
CA ASP A 774 43.31 15.06 13.44
C ASP A 774 42.86 16.54 13.41
N PRO A 775 41.93 16.97 14.29
CA PRO A 775 41.44 18.34 14.31
C PRO A 775 42.53 19.37 14.65
N ARG A 776 43.67 18.95 15.23
CA ARG A 776 44.80 19.84 15.53
C ARG A 776 45.61 20.21 14.29
N GLN A 777 45.51 19.40 13.24
CA GLN A 777 46.26 19.55 11.99
C GLN A 777 45.34 19.63 10.77
N GLY A 778 44.20 20.32 10.93
CA GLY A 778 43.24 20.50 9.85
C GLY A 778 43.87 21.17 8.63
N ARG A 779 43.69 20.59 7.44
CA ARG A 779 44.27 21.09 6.19
C ARG A 779 43.32 20.91 5.01
N ALA A 780 43.41 21.79 4.02
CA ALA A 780 42.62 21.66 2.79
C ALA A 780 43.01 20.39 2.01
N ILE A 781 42.01 19.71 1.46
CA ILE A 781 42.16 18.57 0.55
C ILE A 781 41.87 19.05 -0.87
N GLY A 782 42.82 18.85 -1.79
CA GLY A 782 42.64 19.21 -3.20
C GLY A 782 42.41 20.71 -3.44
N GLY A 783 41.84 21.04 -4.60
CA GLY A 783 41.42 22.39 -4.96
C GLY A 783 39.94 22.67 -4.62
N PRO A 784 39.49 23.94 -4.68
CA PRO A 784 38.08 24.25 -4.50
C PRO A 784 37.24 23.61 -5.60
N LEU A 785 36.10 23.03 -5.21
CA LEU A 785 35.09 22.50 -6.13
C LEU A 785 34.28 23.67 -6.67
N THR A 786 34.46 23.95 -7.95
CA THR A 786 33.85 25.09 -8.65
C THR A 786 32.78 24.62 -9.63
N GLY A 787 31.70 25.39 -9.75
CA GLY A 787 30.59 25.08 -10.66
C GLY A 787 29.34 25.91 -10.39
N HIS A 788 29.09 26.31 -9.15
CA HIS A 788 28.01 27.24 -8.85
C HIS A 788 28.32 28.65 -9.39
N ALA A 789 27.30 29.30 -9.95
CA ALA A 789 27.43 30.65 -10.50
C ALA A 789 27.38 31.74 -9.42
N ASN A 790 26.67 31.46 -8.33
CA ASN A 790 26.47 32.34 -7.18
C ASN A 790 26.78 31.60 -5.86
N THR A 791 26.41 32.21 -4.74
CA THR A 791 26.56 31.68 -3.39
C THR A 791 26.14 30.22 -3.26
N VAL A 792 26.97 29.41 -2.61
CA VAL A 792 26.63 28.04 -2.22
C VAL A 792 26.06 28.07 -0.80
N SER A 793 24.75 27.92 -0.69
CA SER A 793 23.98 28.08 0.54
C SER A 793 24.24 26.95 1.55
N TRP A 794 24.30 25.69 1.09
CA TRP A 794 24.42 24.52 1.97
C TRP A 794 25.14 23.37 1.29
N VAL A 795 25.69 22.47 2.11
CA VAL A 795 26.35 21.22 1.70
C VAL A 795 25.93 20.08 2.61
N ALA A 796 25.81 18.86 2.06
CA ALA A 796 25.52 17.66 2.84
C ALA A 796 26.16 16.42 2.21
N PHE A 797 26.74 15.56 3.03
CA PHE A 797 27.23 14.25 2.58
C PHE A 797 26.08 13.24 2.50
N SER A 798 26.16 12.32 1.54
CA SER A 798 25.36 11.11 1.55
C SER A 798 25.67 10.24 2.78
N PRO A 799 24.73 9.43 3.28
CA PRO A 799 24.95 8.55 4.44
C PRO A 799 26.13 7.59 4.29
N ASP A 800 26.49 7.20 3.05
CA ASP A 800 27.65 6.37 2.75
C ASP A 800 28.98 7.14 2.61
N GLY A 801 28.92 8.48 2.64
CA GLY A 801 30.08 9.39 2.53
C GLY A 801 30.70 9.47 1.14
N ARG A 802 30.11 8.86 0.11
CA ARG A 802 30.69 8.81 -1.25
C ARG A 802 30.27 9.96 -2.15
N VAL A 803 29.16 10.63 -1.84
CA VAL A 803 28.62 11.76 -2.59
C VAL A 803 28.48 12.96 -1.65
N LEU A 804 28.84 14.13 -2.15
CA LEU A 804 28.52 15.40 -1.51
C LEU A 804 27.51 16.14 -2.38
N SER A 805 26.42 16.62 -1.78
CA SER A 805 25.48 17.52 -2.43
C SER A 805 25.78 18.96 -2.04
N SER A 806 25.65 19.89 -3.00
CA SER A 806 25.68 21.32 -2.74
C SER A 806 24.50 22.03 -3.43
N VAL A 807 23.97 23.05 -2.77
CA VAL A 807 22.87 23.87 -3.27
C VAL A 807 23.21 25.35 -3.18
N GLY A 808 22.67 26.16 -4.08
CA GLY A 808 23.03 27.57 -4.17
C GLY A 808 21.92 28.52 -4.59
N THR A 809 22.22 29.82 -4.52
CA THR A 809 21.34 30.90 -4.98
C THR A 809 21.29 30.99 -6.52
N ASP A 810 22.08 30.17 -7.22
CA ASP A 810 21.99 29.93 -8.66
C ASP A 810 20.91 28.91 -9.06
N GLN A 811 20.04 28.53 -8.10
CA GLN A 811 18.93 27.58 -8.29
C GLN A 811 19.37 26.14 -8.57
N ALA A 812 20.67 25.86 -8.55
CA ALA A 812 21.22 24.57 -8.91
C ALA A 812 21.39 23.66 -7.68
N VAL A 813 21.13 22.38 -7.88
CA VAL A 813 21.54 21.29 -6.99
C VAL A 813 22.65 20.52 -7.69
N ARG A 814 23.81 20.37 -7.06
CA ARG A 814 24.98 19.70 -7.66
C ARG A 814 25.42 18.52 -6.80
N LEU A 815 25.84 17.45 -7.47
CA LEU A 815 26.46 16.29 -6.83
C LEU A 815 27.95 16.25 -7.14
N TRP A 816 28.74 15.87 -6.14
CA TRP A 816 30.18 15.69 -6.23
C TRP A 816 30.53 14.28 -5.79
N ALA A 817 31.25 13.53 -6.62
CA ALA A 817 31.82 12.25 -6.22
C ALA A 817 33.03 12.51 -5.32
N VAL A 818 32.95 12.05 -4.07
CA VAL A 818 33.94 12.33 -3.00
C VAL A 818 34.47 11.04 -2.36
N ALA A 819 34.30 9.88 -3.00
CA ALA A 819 34.88 8.61 -2.56
C ALA A 819 36.41 8.68 -2.40
N ASP A 820 37.07 9.50 -3.23
CA ASP A 820 38.42 10.00 -2.98
C ASP A 820 38.36 11.53 -2.87
N PRO A 821 38.35 12.09 -1.64
CA PRO A 821 38.26 13.53 -1.42
C PRO A 821 39.39 14.33 -2.10
N ALA A 822 40.56 13.73 -2.35
CA ALA A 822 41.68 14.40 -3.02
C ALA A 822 41.44 14.60 -4.53
N HIS A 823 40.58 13.79 -5.12
CA HIS A 823 40.21 13.81 -6.54
C HIS A 823 38.71 13.96 -6.73
N ALA A 824 38.07 14.77 -5.88
CA ALA A 824 36.64 15.01 -5.96
C ALA A 824 36.26 15.68 -7.29
N THR A 825 35.23 15.14 -7.96
CA THR A 825 34.75 15.64 -9.26
C THR A 825 33.25 15.85 -9.26
N ALA A 826 32.76 16.78 -10.10
CA ALA A 826 31.34 16.89 -10.37
C ALA A 826 30.81 15.56 -10.91
N SER A 827 29.63 15.17 -10.45
CA SER A 827 28.97 13.93 -10.84
C SER A 827 27.60 14.22 -11.43
N GLY A 828 27.36 13.73 -12.65
CA GLY A 828 26.13 13.99 -13.38
C GLY A 828 25.93 15.46 -13.78
N GLU A 829 24.78 15.74 -14.39
CA GLU A 829 24.34 17.10 -14.70
C GLU A 829 23.74 17.77 -13.45
N PRO A 830 23.85 19.10 -13.30
CA PRO A 830 23.17 19.82 -12.22
C PRO A 830 21.66 19.66 -12.29
N GLY A 831 21.03 19.42 -11.15
CA GLY A 831 19.58 19.42 -11.01
C GLY A 831 19.05 20.85 -11.00
N PHE A 832 18.08 21.11 -11.87
CA PHE A 832 17.31 22.36 -11.89
C PHE A 832 15.83 22.05 -11.69
N GLY A 833 15.13 22.95 -10.99
CA GLY A 833 13.70 22.80 -10.76
C GLY A 833 13.15 23.90 -9.86
N HIS A 834 13.90 24.30 -8.82
CA HIS A 834 13.53 25.44 -8.00
C HIS A 834 13.41 26.70 -8.86
N THR A 835 12.39 27.52 -8.61
CA THR A 835 12.15 28.76 -9.36
C THR A 835 12.84 29.97 -8.73
N ASN A 836 13.47 29.76 -7.56
CA ASN A 836 14.20 30.76 -6.80
C ASN A 836 15.38 30.09 -6.04
N GLU A 837 16.10 30.86 -5.24
CA GLU A 837 17.28 30.42 -4.48
C GLU A 837 17.03 29.15 -3.66
N VAL A 838 18.01 28.23 -3.62
CA VAL A 838 17.95 27.02 -2.80
C VAL A 838 18.78 27.22 -1.54
N TYR A 839 18.20 26.95 -0.37
CA TYR A 839 18.82 27.24 0.92
C TYR A 839 19.37 26.02 1.64
N THR A 840 18.75 24.86 1.47
CA THR A 840 19.12 23.65 2.22
C THR A 840 19.08 22.41 1.35
N VAL A 841 19.86 21.41 1.76
CA VAL A 841 19.85 20.05 1.21
C VAL A 841 19.99 19.05 2.34
N ALA A 842 19.15 18.03 2.34
CA ALA A 842 19.14 16.97 3.34
C ALA A 842 18.98 15.60 2.68
N TYR A 843 19.79 14.64 3.10
CA TYR A 843 19.66 13.26 2.67
C TYR A 843 18.66 12.51 3.55
N HIS A 844 17.78 11.74 2.92
CA HIS A 844 17.02 10.72 3.61
C HIS A 844 17.98 9.62 4.11
N PRO A 845 17.70 8.95 5.25
CA PRO A 845 18.57 7.91 5.78
C PRO A 845 18.83 6.72 4.84
N ASP A 846 18.01 6.53 3.79
CA ASP A 846 18.27 5.51 2.76
C ASP A 846 19.46 5.81 1.84
N GLY A 847 19.92 7.07 1.79
CA GLY A 847 21.00 7.53 0.92
C GLY A 847 20.66 7.63 -0.57
N HIS A 848 19.41 7.41 -0.96
CA HIS A 848 18.94 7.44 -2.34
C HIS A 848 17.90 8.54 -2.60
N THR A 849 17.38 9.17 -1.55
CA THR A 849 16.46 10.30 -1.65
C THR A 849 17.07 11.55 -1.00
N VAL A 850 16.94 12.68 -1.69
CA VAL A 850 17.39 14.00 -1.22
C VAL A 850 16.21 14.96 -1.22
N ALA A 851 16.09 15.75 -0.16
CA ALA A 851 15.17 16.89 -0.09
C ALA A 851 15.95 18.19 -0.21
N THR A 852 15.46 19.11 -1.05
CA THR A 852 15.97 20.49 -1.14
C THR A 852 14.85 21.47 -0.89
N ALA A 853 15.14 22.56 -0.20
CA ALA A 853 14.15 23.61 0.08
C ALA A 853 14.69 24.98 -0.34
N GLY A 854 13.78 25.84 -0.81
CA GLY A 854 14.16 27.13 -1.37
C GLY A 854 13.19 28.28 -1.10
N GLN A 855 13.62 29.45 -1.55
CA GLN A 855 12.90 30.73 -1.48
C GLN A 855 11.59 30.73 -2.29
N ASP A 856 11.41 29.76 -3.17
CA ASP A 856 10.16 29.55 -3.91
C ASP A 856 9.01 28.98 -3.05
N GLY A 857 9.27 28.70 -1.76
CA GLY A 857 8.28 28.19 -0.82
C GLY A 857 8.00 26.70 -0.99
N THR A 858 8.87 25.98 -1.72
CA THR A 858 8.69 24.55 -2.00
C THR A 858 9.83 23.70 -1.45
N ILE A 859 9.50 22.44 -1.20
CA ILE A 859 10.47 21.36 -1.01
C ILE A 859 10.42 20.48 -2.24
N ARG A 860 11.58 20.20 -2.84
CA ARG A 860 11.72 19.23 -3.93
C ARG A 860 12.39 17.97 -3.44
N LEU A 861 11.83 16.84 -3.84
CA LEU A 861 12.41 15.53 -3.59
C LEU A 861 13.15 15.06 -4.85
N TRP A 862 14.27 14.40 -4.65
CA TRP A 862 15.13 13.91 -5.73
C TRP A 862 15.56 12.48 -5.46
N HIS A 863 15.55 11.65 -6.49
CA HIS A 863 16.27 10.39 -6.51
C HIS A 863 17.72 10.60 -6.92
N THR A 864 18.63 10.00 -6.17
CA THR A 864 20.08 10.05 -6.41
C THR A 864 20.64 8.70 -6.88
N ALA A 865 20.01 8.11 -7.90
CA ALA A 865 20.49 6.88 -8.52
C ALA A 865 21.65 7.15 -9.48
N ASP A 866 22.66 6.27 -9.48
CA ASP A 866 23.86 6.35 -10.34
C ASP A 866 24.56 7.72 -10.32
N HIS A 867 24.51 8.40 -9.17
CA HIS A 867 25.06 9.74 -8.97
C HIS A 867 24.49 10.81 -9.92
N SER A 868 23.23 10.64 -10.34
CA SER A 868 22.43 11.61 -11.10
C SER A 868 21.22 12.08 -10.28
N LEU A 869 20.72 13.29 -10.56
CA LEU A 869 19.53 13.84 -9.92
C LEU A 869 18.30 13.65 -10.82
N ALA A 870 17.31 12.91 -10.33
CA ALA A 870 15.99 12.82 -10.95
C ALA A 870 14.92 13.37 -9.99
N PRO A 871 14.01 14.26 -10.42
CA PRO A 871 12.96 14.78 -9.55
C PRO A 871 11.98 13.65 -9.18
N LEU A 872 11.62 13.58 -7.91
CA LEU A 872 10.66 12.63 -7.36
C LEU A 872 9.31 13.34 -7.19
N GLY A 873 8.45 13.21 -8.20
CA GLY A 873 7.12 13.77 -8.21
C GLY A 873 7.08 15.31 -8.29
N GLU A 874 5.99 15.89 -7.79
CA GLU A 874 5.75 17.33 -7.78
C GLU A 874 6.36 17.99 -6.52
N PRO A 875 6.66 19.29 -6.55
CA PRO A 875 7.16 20.02 -5.38
C PRO A 875 6.14 20.06 -4.24
N LEU A 876 6.59 19.83 -3.01
CA LEU A 876 5.76 19.94 -1.81
C LEU A 876 5.60 21.42 -1.42
N PRO A 877 4.36 21.93 -1.23
CA PRO A 877 4.11 23.35 -0.94
C PRO A 877 4.33 23.65 0.56
N ALA A 878 5.50 24.18 0.92
CA ALA A 878 5.95 24.28 2.30
C ALA A 878 5.77 25.65 2.96
N ASP A 879 5.80 26.75 2.21
CA ASP A 879 5.63 28.11 2.74
C ASP A 879 4.87 29.00 1.73
N ALA A 880 3.87 29.75 2.21
CA ALA A 880 3.08 30.69 1.41
C ALA A 880 3.54 32.17 1.52
N ALA A 881 4.40 32.50 2.50
CA ALA A 881 4.83 33.84 2.87
C ALA A 881 6.23 34.24 2.35
N GLY A 882 6.84 33.42 1.48
CA GLY A 882 8.02 33.83 0.72
C GLY A 882 9.34 33.17 1.12
N GLY A 883 9.33 31.85 1.39
CA GLY A 883 10.53 31.02 1.30
C GLY A 883 10.69 30.00 2.41
N THR A 884 10.98 28.75 2.04
CA THR A 884 11.35 27.71 3.01
C THR A 884 12.82 27.86 3.33
N ALA A 885 13.11 28.44 4.51
CA ALA A 885 14.47 28.67 4.96
C ALA A 885 15.23 27.36 5.20
N PHE A 886 14.53 26.30 5.64
CA PHE A 886 15.17 25.05 6.03
C PHE A 886 14.29 23.81 5.86
N ALA A 887 14.91 22.67 5.55
CA ALA A 887 14.33 21.34 5.60
C ALA A 887 15.39 20.30 6.01
N THR A 888 15.00 19.34 6.85
CA THR A 888 15.87 18.23 7.28
C THR A 888 15.05 16.98 7.62
N TYR A 889 15.64 15.81 7.45
CA TYR A 889 15.02 14.56 7.88
C TYR A 889 15.23 14.37 9.38
N ALA A 890 14.15 14.24 10.13
CA ALA A 890 14.23 13.82 11.53
C ALA A 890 14.53 12.32 11.61
N ASN A 891 13.86 11.53 10.79
CA ASN A 891 14.09 10.10 10.66
C ASN A 891 13.66 9.65 9.26
N ASP A 892 13.54 8.34 9.05
CA ASP A 892 13.11 7.74 7.79
C ASP A 892 11.60 7.86 7.52
N ALA A 893 10.84 8.45 8.44
CA ALA A 893 9.39 8.67 8.33
C ALA A 893 8.98 10.14 8.29
N VAL A 894 9.81 11.05 8.82
CA VAL A 894 9.42 12.44 9.02
C VAL A 894 10.50 13.36 8.46
N LEU A 895 10.10 14.18 7.49
CA LEU A 895 10.83 15.37 7.08
C LEU A 895 10.27 16.57 7.85
N VAL A 896 11.15 17.44 8.31
CA VAL A 896 10.80 18.70 9.00
C VAL A 896 11.14 19.85 8.07
N SER A 897 10.26 20.84 7.96
CA SER A 897 10.56 22.09 7.26
C SER A 897 10.09 23.30 8.04
N ALA A 898 10.76 24.44 7.82
CA ALA A 898 10.38 25.71 8.40
C ALA A 898 10.85 26.89 7.53
N GLY A 899 10.21 28.05 7.70
CA GLY A 899 10.47 29.18 6.82
C GLY A 899 10.07 30.54 7.39
N ALA A 900 9.86 31.48 6.47
CA ALA A 900 9.51 32.86 6.73
C ALA A 900 8.12 33.01 7.36
N ASP A 901 7.24 32.02 7.16
CA ASP A 901 5.94 31.95 7.82
C ASP A 901 5.97 31.55 9.32
N ARG A 902 7.18 31.39 9.89
CA ARG A 902 7.43 31.16 11.32
C ARG A 902 6.82 29.88 11.86
N VAL A 903 6.56 28.92 10.97
CA VAL A 903 5.90 27.66 11.29
C VAL A 903 6.84 26.52 10.99
N VAL A 904 6.82 25.52 11.86
CA VAL A 904 7.49 24.25 11.62
C VAL A 904 6.43 23.23 11.20
N ARG A 905 6.71 22.50 10.12
CA ARG A 905 5.84 21.48 9.52
C ARG A 905 6.51 20.12 9.54
N LEU A 906 5.68 19.08 9.67
CA LEU A 906 6.10 17.68 9.68
C LEU A 906 5.46 16.96 8.48
N TRP A 907 6.30 16.40 7.61
CA TRP A 907 5.87 15.71 6.39
C TRP A 907 5.99 14.19 6.57
N PRO A 908 4.91 13.41 6.37
CA PRO A 908 4.95 11.96 6.47
C PRO A 908 5.59 11.36 5.22
N MET A 909 6.87 11.02 5.28
CA MET A 909 7.66 10.54 4.15
C MET A 909 7.38 9.07 3.81
N ARG A 910 6.79 8.29 4.71
CA ARG A 910 6.30 6.95 4.35
C ARG A 910 4.90 7.05 3.76
N ALA A 911 4.69 6.43 2.59
CA ALA A 911 3.37 6.39 1.96
C ALA A 911 2.30 5.81 2.92
N ALA A 912 2.63 4.77 3.70
CA ALA A 912 1.73 4.21 4.70
C ALA A 912 1.30 5.22 5.78
N ASP A 913 2.21 6.07 6.24
CA ASP A 913 1.91 7.11 7.23
C ASP A 913 1.05 8.22 6.64
N ALA A 914 1.32 8.62 5.39
CA ALA A 914 0.50 9.58 4.66
C ALA A 914 -0.94 9.05 4.43
N ILE A 915 -1.07 7.80 3.97
CA ILE A 915 -2.36 7.12 3.76
C ILE A 915 -3.14 7.05 5.06
N ARG A 916 -2.48 6.61 6.15
CA ARG A 916 -3.09 6.52 7.48
C ARG A 916 -3.61 7.88 7.94
N ARG A 917 -2.80 8.93 7.85
CA ARG A 917 -3.20 10.30 8.22
C ARG A 917 -4.41 10.78 7.41
N ILE A 918 -4.41 10.56 6.09
CA ILE A 918 -5.55 10.93 5.23
C ILE A 918 -6.80 10.19 5.69
N CYS A 919 -6.74 8.87 5.87
CA CYS A 919 -7.88 8.06 6.28
C CYS A 919 -8.41 8.37 7.69
N GLU A 920 -7.55 8.76 8.62
CA GLU A 920 -7.96 9.12 9.99
C GLU A 920 -8.53 10.55 10.10
N SER A 921 -8.22 11.43 9.14
CA SER A 921 -8.58 12.85 9.18
C SER A 921 -9.61 13.27 8.12
N THR A 922 -10.11 12.32 7.32
CA THR A 922 -11.13 12.58 6.30
C THR A 922 -12.26 11.55 6.40
N ALA A 923 -13.42 11.87 5.83
CA ALA A 923 -14.44 10.86 5.61
C ALA A 923 -14.08 10.02 4.38
N GLU A 924 -14.27 8.71 4.49
CA GLU A 924 -14.11 7.80 3.37
C GLU A 924 -15.10 8.12 2.23
N LEU A 925 -14.65 7.99 0.98
CA LEU A 925 -15.47 8.20 -0.21
C LEU A 925 -16.67 7.25 -0.22
N THR A 926 -17.88 7.78 -0.32
CA THR A 926 -19.09 6.97 -0.48
C THR A 926 -19.17 6.33 -1.87
N ALA A 927 -19.95 5.26 -2.01
CA ALA A 927 -20.22 4.63 -3.31
C ALA A 927 -20.93 5.56 -4.32
N GLU A 928 -21.57 6.64 -3.85
CA GLU A 928 -22.13 7.68 -4.72
C GLU A 928 -21.04 8.63 -5.22
N GLN A 929 -20.20 9.15 -4.31
CA GLN A 929 -19.05 9.99 -4.68
C GLN A 929 -18.08 9.24 -5.58
N TRP A 930 -17.83 7.94 -5.34
CA TRP A 930 -17.03 7.11 -6.23
C TRP A 930 -17.58 7.11 -7.66
N ARG A 931 -18.89 6.91 -7.83
CA ARG A 931 -19.51 6.92 -9.16
C ARG A 931 -19.45 8.30 -9.82
N GLN A 932 -19.48 9.36 -9.02
CA GLN A 932 -19.39 10.74 -9.51
C GLN A 932 -17.96 11.08 -9.97
N TYR A 933 -16.95 10.79 -9.16
CA TYR A 933 -15.58 11.28 -9.37
C TYR A 933 -14.66 10.27 -10.06
N VAL A 934 -14.80 8.97 -9.74
CA VAL A 934 -14.00 7.89 -10.35
C VAL A 934 -14.71 7.35 -11.58
N GLY A 935 -16.01 7.11 -11.47
CA GLY A 935 -16.86 6.57 -12.54
C GLY A 935 -17.44 5.19 -12.21
N VAL A 936 -18.33 4.72 -13.07
CA VAL A 936 -18.99 3.40 -12.93
C VAL A 936 -18.16 2.26 -13.51
N GLU A 937 -17.12 2.58 -14.29
CA GLU A 937 -16.27 1.61 -14.98
C GLU A 937 -15.31 0.88 -14.03
N VAL A 938 -15.03 1.48 -12.86
CA VAL A 938 -14.19 0.92 -11.80
C VAL A 938 -15.07 0.51 -10.62
N PRO A 939 -15.01 -0.75 -10.15
CA PRO A 939 -15.80 -1.20 -9.02
C PRO A 939 -15.43 -0.41 -7.77
N TYR A 940 -16.44 -0.03 -6.99
CA TYR A 940 -16.25 0.66 -5.71
C TYR A 940 -15.39 -0.20 -4.79
N THR A 941 -14.24 0.36 -4.40
CA THR A 941 -13.34 -0.20 -3.39
C THR A 941 -13.06 0.92 -2.41
N PRO A 942 -13.43 0.76 -1.12
CA PRO A 942 -13.21 1.80 -0.13
C PRO A 942 -11.71 2.20 -0.09
N PRO A 943 -11.37 3.49 -0.27
CA PRO A 943 -9.98 3.93 -0.36
C PRO A 943 -9.15 3.72 0.91
N CYS A 944 -9.78 3.46 2.05
CA CYS A 944 -9.09 3.29 3.33
C CYS A 944 -9.02 1.82 3.81
N ASP A 945 -9.65 0.89 3.08
CA ASP A 945 -9.65 -0.55 3.37
C ASP A 945 -8.41 -1.30 2.87
#